data_AF-A0A947B4B7-F1
#
_entry.id   AF-A0A947B4B7-F1
#
_cell.length_a   1.000
_cell.length_b   1.000
_cell.length_c   1.000
_cell.angle_alpha   90.00
_cell.angle_beta   90.00
_cell.angle_gamma   90.00
#
_symmetry.space_group_name_H-M   'P 1'
#
loop_
_entity.id
_entity.type
_entity.pdbx_description
1 polymer ?
#
loop_
_entity_poly.entity_id
_entity_poly.type
_entity_poly.pdbx_seq_one_letter_code
_entity_poly.pdbx_strand_id
1 'polypeptide(L)'
;YPPFSSTETAKPNILIVLDNSGSMGTSTSSGESRWNIARGVVKDIIDDFPNVRFGLMRLDGSSSASYIWGIYPNISLEDPYVRQGGRLLKAVGTPGDEIKTYIDNWGSDAGVPSTWTNLAETLATAGQYFATVEVVGSHTGSNDSAMLTDSNADFVNDGIQTNDFIFNTSDGSYGKVTGVTANTISATLTGGSENDWDTDDAYTTTKKAGKGPAGFGAYYKSYHPAHSDSQCHYRTGTLSSGSEPWIDRSETITSQPAGFQNFVAIRTYQDKFSDYANEEADLINLNLPVAATVYVAYQSGKTIPTWLESYSAISTTIITSNSITFNIYEKSFNGGIVTLGGNHNGITGDADYNYFAYVSLPGGINDCIASNTDDKGRYMNPTSPIQNQCQQSFIILITDGLPWFDNDWDIVTDVIGDYDQDGESDDRKNTGNQFDTGETSYLDDVAKYLYENDLRSDIEGTQNLVTYVVGFFTDFDLLSDTAANGRGLYFTADSAAALTAALGKAITDILYRISAGTAVSTITNSAESADYLIRAKFLPLSWQGFLEAFTQPYFEGKTPLWEAGRVLAERIDLNTANDREIFTYMDSESPKKQDFESDNFTLVEALNTEWSESDDDEVQDMINFIRGDESNDGGKYRDRRGWFLGDIIYSAPKVVGPPRSFFLENDHQTFKSEKFNRSTIVYVGANDGMLHAFNFSNGSEAWSFIPEKIRQDLPNLTLEACHKYYVDLSPIVNDVWDEAWVPAANDSTGWKTVLLGGNRLGGEEYFALDITNPAADDVSILWDNILFSGRKSSTIPVVGKVKVLEGENGEVDKWLAIITSGYDENAARTGRIAAVNFPNGTKETIWEEGNSNVNELATQARAGTNLYYTLTSPVGVDSDNDRYLDLIYVGDT
;
A
#
# COMPACT_ATOMS: atom_id res chain seq x y z
N TYR A 1 -0.54 9.32 -22.20
CA TYR A 1 -0.46 8.86 -20.81
C TYR A 1 0.87 8.16 -20.66
N PRO A 2 1.79 8.64 -19.80
CA PRO A 2 2.90 7.79 -19.40
C PRO A 2 2.30 6.51 -18.78
N PRO A 3 2.86 5.32 -19.08
CA PRO A 3 2.41 4.10 -18.43
C PRO A 3 2.63 4.25 -16.93
N PHE A 4 1.63 3.87 -16.14
CA PHE A 4 1.84 3.57 -14.72
C PHE A 4 2.99 2.56 -14.67
N SER A 5 4.14 2.94 -14.08
CA SER A 5 5.23 2.01 -13.87
C SER A 5 4.69 0.92 -12.93
N SER A 6 4.57 -0.28 -13.49
CA SER A 6 4.29 -1.50 -12.76
C SER A 6 5.41 -1.75 -11.78
N THR A 7 5.09 -1.89 -10.49
CA THR A 7 5.82 -2.89 -9.70
C THR A 7 5.20 -3.30 -8.38
N GLU A 8 4.07 -2.78 -7.86
CA GLU A 8 3.47 -3.30 -6.61
C GLU A 8 1.91 -3.38 -6.59
N THR A 9 1.27 -4.28 -5.81
CA THR A 9 -0.19 -4.25 -5.53
C THR A 9 -0.42 -4.65 -4.08
N ALA A 10 -0.21 -3.70 -3.20
CA ALA A 10 -0.49 -3.88 -1.78
C ALA A 10 -1.93 -3.47 -1.45
N LYS A 11 -2.55 -4.17 -0.49
CA LYS A 11 -3.86 -3.82 0.07
C LYS A 11 -3.87 -2.34 0.50
N PRO A 12 -4.93 -1.57 0.18
CA PRO A 12 -4.95 -0.15 0.45
C PRO A 12 -4.99 0.07 1.96
N ASN A 13 -4.27 1.10 2.39
CA ASN A 13 -4.27 1.54 3.76
C ASN A 13 -5.42 2.52 3.96
N ILE A 14 -6.34 2.25 4.88
CA ILE A 14 -7.38 3.20 5.29
C ILE A 14 -7.20 3.50 6.78
N LEU A 15 -6.85 4.75 7.10
CA LEU A 15 -6.91 5.26 8.47
C LEU A 15 -8.26 5.94 8.70
N ILE A 16 -9.07 5.38 9.60
CA ILE A 16 -10.32 6.00 10.03
C ILE A 16 -10.00 6.96 11.18
N VAL A 17 -10.34 8.24 11.00
CA VAL A 17 -10.21 9.27 12.02
C VAL A 17 -11.59 9.59 12.57
N LEU A 18 -11.80 9.29 13.86
CA LEU A 18 -13.05 9.52 14.57
C LEU A 18 -12.98 10.79 15.42
N ASP A 19 -13.88 11.72 15.15
CA ASP A 19 -14.16 12.86 16.01
C ASP A 19 -14.78 12.39 17.35
N ASN A 20 -14.13 12.75 18.47
CA ASN A 20 -14.60 12.54 19.84
C ASN A 20 -14.83 13.86 20.59
N SER A 21 -15.09 14.95 19.87
CA SER A 21 -15.35 16.28 20.41
C SER A 21 -16.66 16.36 21.19
N GLY A 22 -16.80 17.41 22.01
CA GLY A 22 -18.00 17.66 22.83
C GLY A 22 -19.34 17.44 22.11
N SER A 23 -19.44 17.90 20.85
CA SER A 23 -20.65 17.81 20.05
C SER A 23 -21.06 16.38 19.71
N MET A 24 -20.11 15.46 19.58
CA MET A 24 -20.36 14.04 19.34
C MET A 24 -21.10 13.36 20.51
N GLY A 25 -21.11 13.98 21.69
CA GLY A 25 -21.91 13.55 22.83
C GLY A 25 -23.42 13.79 22.67
N THR A 26 -23.83 14.60 21.69
CA THR A 26 -25.24 14.99 21.49
C THR A 26 -26.11 13.79 21.09
N SER A 27 -27.22 13.59 21.80
CA SER A 27 -28.21 12.58 21.45
C SER A 27 -28.99 12.95 20.19
N THR A 28 -29.16 11.97 19.31
CA THR A 28 -29.96 12.09 18.09
C THR A 28 -31.44 11.81 18.37
N SER A 29 -32.30 11.89 17.35
CA SER A 29 -33.72 11.58 17.45
C SER A 29 -34.02 10.12 17.87
N SER A 30 -33.05 9.20 17.69
CA SER A 30 -33.15 7.81 18.16
C SER A 30 -32.83 7.64 19.66
N GLY A 31 -32.36 8.70 20.34
CA GLY A 31 -31.94 8.66 21.74
C GLY A 31 -30.48 8.21 21.93
N GLU A 32 -29.80 7.79 20.87
CA GLU A 32 -28.39 7.41 20.89
C GLU A 32 -27.50 8.62 20.56
N SER A 33 -26.32 8.71 21.19
CA SER A 33 -25.35 9.79 20.89
C SER A 33 -24.72 9.58 19.52
N ARG A 34 -24.34 10.69 18.86
CA ARG A 34 -23.59 10.66 17.59
C ARG A 34 -22.33 9.80 17.69
N TRP A 35 -21.59 9.92 18.79
CA TRP A 35 -20.43 9.09 19.10
C TRP A 35 -20.72 7.58 19.08
N ASN A 36 -21.82 7.15 19.69
CA ASN A 36 -22.18 5.73 19.72
C ASN A 36 -22.54 5.22 18.32
N ILE A 37 -23.27 6.03 17.55
CA ILE A 37 -23.62 5.71 16.16
C ILE A 37 -22.35 5.56 15.32
N ALA A 38 -21.43 6.53 15.38
CA ALA A 38 -20.20 6.51 14.59
C ALA A 38 -19.34 5.28 14.90
N ARG A 39 -19.18 4.93 16.18
CA ARG A 39 -18.46 3.72 16.60
C ARG A 39 -19.11 2.44 16.10
N GLY A 40 -20.44 2.34 16.21
CA GLY A 40 -21.19 1.17 15.73
C GLY A 40 -20.99 0.95 14.24
N VAL A 41 -21.16 2.00 13.45
CA VAL A 41 -21.03 1.91 11.98
C VAL A 41 -19.59 1.59 11.55
N VAL A 42 -18.57 2.16 12.18
CA VAL A 42 -17.16 1.86 11.85
C VAL A 42 -16.83 0.38 12.06
N LYS A 43 -17.39 -0.25 13.11
CA LYS A 43 -17.22 -1.69 13.32
C LYS A 43 -17.82 -2.51 12.18
N ASP A 44 -19.04 -2.18 11.77
CA ASP A 44 -19.75 -2.91 10.71
C ASP A 44 -18.98 -2.80 9.37
N ILE A 45 -18.46 -1.61 9.06
CA ILE A 45 -17.67 -1.35 7.84
C ILE A 45 -16.38 -2.18 7.78
N ILE A 46 -15.69 -2.40 8.90
CA ILE A 46 -14.44 -3.17 8.91
C ILE A 46 -14.66 -4.61 8.44
N ASP A 47 -15.81 -5.20 8.75
CA ASP A 47 -16.15 -6.59 8.38
C ASP A 47 -16.55 -6.73 6.91
N ASP A 48 -17.14 -5.69 6.32
CA ASP A 48 -17.60 -5.70 4.93
C ASP A 48 -16.43 -5.64 3.92
N PHE A 49 -15.22 -5.28 4.35
CA PHE A 49 -14.07 -5.05 3.47
C PHE A 49 -12.76 -5.72 3.95
N PRO A 50 -12.67 -7.07 3.90
CA PRO A 50 -11.51 -7.81 4.40
C PRO A 50 -10.20 -7.58 3.63
N ASN A 51 -10.26 -6.92 2.47
CA ASN A 51 -9.11 -6.66 1.59
C ASN A 51 -8.49 -5.28 1.80
N VAL A 52 -8.92 -4.59 2.84
CA VAL A 52 -8.46 -3.26 3.23
C VAL A 52 -7.65 -3.39 4.52
N ARG A 53 -6.55 -2.65 4.61
CA ARG A 53 -5.79 -2.52 5.85
C ARG A 53 -6.34 -1.34 6.63
N PHE A 54 -7.16 -1.63 7.63
CA PHE A 54 -7.73 -0.58 8.48
C PHE A 54 -6.78 -0.18 9.61
N GLY A 55 -6.78 1.11 9.94
CA GLY A 55 -6.25 1.68 11.18
C GLY A 55 -7.28 2.59 11.83
N LEU A 56 -7.06 2.95 13.09
CA LEU A 56 -7.98 3.78 13.86
C LEU A 56 -7.23 4.90 14.58
N MET A 57 -7.69 6.13 14.42
CA MET A 57 -7.20 7.34 15.08
C MET A 57 -8.38 8.15 15.63
N ARG A 58 -8.13 8.99 16.63
CA ARG A 58 -9.08 9.98 17.15
C ARG A 58 -8.44 11.35 17.32
N LEU A 59 -9.25 12.36 17.60
CA LEU A 59 -8.78 13.64 18.11
C LEU A 59 -8.20 13.46 19.54
N ASP A 60 -7.03 14.02 19.77
CA ASP A 60 -6.43 14.09 21.11
C ASP A 60 -6.65 15.48 21.69
N GLY A 61 -6.97 15.59 22.97
CA GLY A 61 -7.95 16.57 23.43
C GLY A 61 -8.10 16.85 24.93
N SER A 62 -7.86 18.04 25.47
CA SER A 62 -8.02 18.41 26.88
C SER A 62 -9.34 19.16 27.05
N SER A 63 -10.18 18.59 27.89
CA SER A 63 -11.58 18.96 28.02
C SER A 63 -11.88 19.80 29.26
N SER A 64 -11.02 20.73 29.64
CA SER A 64 -11.28 21.58 30.81
C SER A 64 -12.31 22.69 30.50
N ALA A 65 -13.52 22.28 30.12
CA ALA A 65 -14.73 23.09 30.00
C ALA A 65 -15.10 23.83 31.31
N SER A 66 -14.47 23.47 32.43
CA SER A 66 -14.68 24.10 33.74
C SER A 66 -14.11 25.53 33.86
N TYR A 67 -13.28 26.01 32.93
CA TYR A 67 -12.46 27.22 33.16
C TYR A 67 -12.95 28.51 32.46
N ILE A 68 -13.86 28.41 31.49
CA ILE A 68 -14.31 29.56 30.68
C ILE A 68 -15.38 30.41 31.39
N TRP A 69 -16.03 29.89 32.44
CA TRP A 69 -17.11 30.59 33.17
C TRP A 69 -16.65 31.38 34.43
N GLY A 70 -15.43 31.93 34.42
CA GLY A 70 -15.16 33.21 35.11
C GLY A 70 -14.48 33.21 36.48
N ILE A 71 -13.39 32.45 36.72
CA ILE A 71 -12.62 32.56 37.99
C ILE A 71 -11.14 33.01 37.81
N TYR A 72 -10.54 32.98 36.61
CA TYR A 72 -9.15 33.45 36.43
C TYR A 72 -9.00 34.31 35.15
N PRO A 73 -8.71 35.63 35.25
CA PRO A 73 -8.74 36.55 34.11
C PRO A 73 -7.42 36.64 33.32
N ASN A 74 -6.42 35.79 33.56
CA ASN A 74 -5.08 35.91 32.98
C ASN A 74 -4.46 34.54 32.62
N ILE A 75 -5.01 33.85 31.61
CA ILE A 75 -4.30 32.78 30.91
C ILE A 75 -3.95 33.30 29.50
N SER A 76 -2.68 33.19 29.12
CA SER A 76 -2.16 33.56 27.81
C SER A 76 -2.53 32.48 26.78
N LEU A 77 -2.76 32.86 25.52
CA LEU A 77 -3.02 31.97 24.38
C LEU A 77 -1.84 31.01 24.05
N GLU A 78 -0.76 31.03 24.84
CA GLU A 78 0.44 30.19 24.66
C GLU A 78 0.53 29.02 25.66
N ASP A 79 -0.54 28.71 26.41
CA ASP A 79 -0.53 27.69 27.48
C ASP A 79 -0.45 26.25 26.91
N PRO A 80 0.56 25.42 27.29
CA PRO A 80 0.74 24.04 26.78
C PRO A 80 -0.45 23.10 27.02
N TYR A 81 -1.41 23.48 27.88
CA TYR A 81 -2.68 22.77 28.07
C TYR A 81 -3.65 22.86 26.87
N VAL A 82 -3.37 23.69 25.86
CA VAL A 82 -4.25 23.96 24.70
C VAL A 82 -3.85 23.18 23.42
N ARG A 83 -2.72 22.46 23.40
CA ARG A 83 -2.09 21.97 22.16
C ARG A 83 -2.31 20.49 21.86
N GLN A 84 -3.04 20.19 20.80
CA GLN A 84 -3.65 18.89 20.57
C GLN A 84 -3.69 18.52 19.08
N GLY A 85 -3.29 17.29 18.75
CA GLY A 85 -3.36 16.71 17.39
C GLY A 85 -4.11 15.39 17.41
N GLY A 86 -3.72 14.45 16.55
CA GLY A 86 -4.33 13.12 16.48
C GLY A 86 -3.70 12.12 17.43
N ARG A 87 -4.47 11.16 17.95
CA ARG A 87 -3.94 10.00 18.67
C ARG A 87 -4.24 8.72 17.90
N LEU A 88 -3.19 8.03 17.45
CA LEU A 88 -3.30 6.70 16.86
C LEU A 88 -3.74 5.71 17.95
N LEU A 89 -4.83 5.00 17.69
CA LEU A 89 -5.41 4.02 18.60
C LEU A 89 -5.03 2.61 18.18
N LYS A 90 -5.10 2.35 16.87
CA LYS A 90 -4.69 1.10 16.22
C LYS A 90 -3.96 1.41 14.93
N ALA A 91 -2.81 0.77 14.74
CA ALA A 91 -2.02 0.91 13.53
C ALA A 91 -2.76 0.34 12.31
N VAL A 92 -2.51 0.90 11.14
CA VAL A 92 -3.02 0.38 9.88
C VAL A 92 -2.50 -1.04 9.64
N GLY A 93 -3.42 -1.97 9.36
CA GLY A 93 -3.13 -3.40 9.23
C GLY A 93 -3.36 -4.19 10.52
N THR A 94 -3.82 -3.55 11.60
CA THR A 94 -4.33 -4.26 12.78
C THR A 94 -5.49 -5.17 12.37
N PRO A 95 -5.55 -6.44 12.82
CA PRO A 95 -6.68 -7.32 12.53
C PRO A 95 -8.02 -6.69 12.92
N GLY A 96 -9.03 -6.83 12.05
CA GLY A 96 -10.33 -6.18 12.23
C GLY A 96 -10.99 -6.51 13.59
N ASP A 97 -10.87 -7.76 14.04
CA ASP A 97 -11.37 -8.19 15.35
C ASP A 97 -10.70 -7.46 16.53
N GLU A 98 -9.42 -7.11 16.42
CA GLU A 98 -8.72 -6.33 17.45
C GLU A 98 -9.15 -4.86 17.45
N ILE A 99 -9.40 -4.27 16.28
CA ILE A 99 -9.94 -2.90 16.18
C ILE A 99 -11.35 -2.87 16.78
N LYS A 100 -12.22 -3.83 16.43
CA LYS A 100 -13.57 -3.96 16.99
C LYS A 100 -13.54 -4.17 18.51
N THR A 101 -12.67 -5.07 18.97
CA THR A 101 -12.47 -5.32 20.41
C THR A 101 -12.00 -4.06 21.13
N TYR A 102 -11.17 -3.23 20.50
CA TYR A 102 -10.77 -1.95 21.06
C TYR A 102 -11.94 -0.95 21.12
N ILE A 103 -12.74 -0.85 20.06
CA ILE A 103 -13.94 0.01 20.02
C ILE A 103 -14.96 -0.43 21.09
N ASP A 104 -15.13 -1.74 21.30
CA ASP A 104 -16.03 -2.32 22.30
C ASP A 104 -15.53 -2.12 23.73
N ASN A 105 -14.22 -2.31 23.95
CA ASN A 105 -13.57 -2.22 25.25
C ASN A 105 -12.96 -0.85 25.53
N TRP A 106 -13.55 0.22 24.99
CA TRP A 106 -13.19 1.59 25.33
C TRP A 106 -13.61 1.90 26.79
N GLY A 107 -13.03 1.17 27.73
CA GLY A 107 -13.29 1.16 29.17
C GLY A 107 -12.10 1.77 29.92
N SER A 108 -12.43 2.46 31.02
CA SER A 108 -11.64 3.37 31.87
C SER A 108 -11.34 4.77 31.33
N ASP A 109 -11.05 4.95 30.03
CA ASP A 109 -10.87 6.29 29.40
C ASP A 109 -12.20 6.93 28.93
N ALA A 110 -13.32 6.52 29.52
CA ALA A 110 -14.68 6.97 29.18
C ALA A 110 -14.97 8.41 29.64
N GLY A 111 -14.12 9.35 29.24
CA GLY A 111 -14.58 10.71 29.04
C GLY A 111 -15.70 10.68 28.02
N VAL A 112 -16.82 11.30 28.37
CA VAL A 112 -17.79 11.85 27.41
C VAL A 112 -17.00 12.47 26.24
N PRO A 113 -17.47 12.42 24.98
CA PRO A 113 -16.86 13.26 23.95
C PRO A 113 -16.71 14.67 24.51
N SER A 114 -15.47 15.14 24.60
CA SER A 114 -15.14 16.29 25.46
C SER A 114 -13.97 17.11 24.95
N THR A 115 -13.33 16.67 23.86
CA THR A 115 -12.27 17.44 23.22
C THR A 115 -12.82 18.59 22.37
N TRP A 116 -11.94 19.53 22.08
CA TRP A 116 -12.07 20.48 20.97
C TRP A 116 -11.87 19.76 19.62
N THR A 117 -12.23 20.43 18.54
CA THR A 117 -12.26 19.87 17.17
C THR A 117 -11.00 20.31 16.39
N ASN A 118 -9.84 19.78 16.79
CA ASN A 118 -8.51 20.04 16.23
C ASN A 118 -8.25 19.21 14.94
N LEU A 119 -9.03 19.50 13.89
CA LEU A 119 -9.05 18.68 12.67
C LEU A 119 -7.74 18.79 11.88
N ALA A 120 -7.20 20.00 11.69
CA ALA A 120 -6.00 20.23 10.89
C ALA A 120 -4.77 19.56 11.51
N GLU A 121 -4.59 19.71 12.83
CA GLU A 121 -3.49 19.08 13.58
C GLU A 121 -3.63 17.56 13.59
N THR A 122 -4.85 17.04 13.68
CA THR A 122 -5.09 15.60 13.60
C THR A 122 -4.72 15.05 12.24
N LEU A 123 -5.12 15.73 11.16
CA LEU A 123 -4.79 15.31 9.81
C LEU A 123 -3.27 15.38 9.55
N ALA A 124 -2.60 16.42 10.04
CA ALA A 124 -1.13 16.53 9.97
C ALA A 124 -0.43 15.41 10.76
N THR A 125 -0.97 15.02 11.92
CA THR A 125 -0.46 13.90 12.72
C THR A 125 -0.64 12.56 11.99
N ALA A 126 -1.76 12.36 11.30
CA ALA A 126 -1.96 11.21 10.43
C ALA A 126 -0.92 11.17 9.29
N GLY A 127 -0.64 12.30 8.64
CA GLY A 127 0.41 12.41 7.62
C GLY A 127 1.79 11.96 8.13
N GLN A 128 2.17 12.36 9.35
CA GLN A 128 3.43 11.94 9.98
C GLN A 128 3.50 10.44 10.21
N TYR A 129 2.39 9.82 10.62
CA TYR A 129 2.31 8.38 10.79
C TYR A 129 2.59 7.64 9.47
N PHE A 130 2.07 8.15 8.35
CA PHE A 130 2.34 7.57 7.03
C PHE A 130 3.77 7.81 6.51
N ALA A 131 4.50 8.77 7.08
CA ALA A 131 5.84 9.18 6.62
C ALA A 131 7.03 8.63 7.44
N THR A 132 6.87 7.78 8.46
CA THR A 132 8.00 7.33 9.34
C THR A 132 8.50 5.92 8.98
N VAL A 133 9.82 5.64 9.01
CA VAL A 133 10.42 4.35 8.62
C VAL A 133 11.36 3.83 9.71
N GLU A 134 11.31 2.54 9.97
CA GLU A 134 12.27 1.85 10.84
C GLU A 134 13.37 1.19 9.99
N VAL A 135 14.64 1.41 10.34
CA VAL A 135 15.82 0.79 9.72
C VAL A 135 16.47 -0.11 10.75
N VAL A 136 16.69 -1.37 10.39
CA VAL A 136 17.27 -2.39 11.27
C VAL A 136 18.52 -3.00 10.63
N GLY A 137 19.45 -3.48 11.45
CA GLY A 137 20.64 -4.17 10.96
C GLY A 137 21.50 -4.75 12.08
N SER A 138 22.73 -5.10 11.74
CA SER A 138 23.70 -5.67 12.70
C SER A 138 25.06 -4.98 12.59
N HIS A 139 25.68 -4.67 13.73
CA HIS A 139 27.03 -4.13 13.78
C HIS A 139 28.02 -5.16 13.24
N THR A 140 28.72 -4.80 12.17
CA THR A 140 29.79 -5.60 11.55
C THR A 140 31.20 -5.13 11.94
N GLY A 141 31.29 -4.10 12.80
CA GLY A 141 32.55 -3.59 13.31
C GLY A 141 33.15 -4.46 14.41
N SER A 142 34.27 -4.03 14.98
CA SER A 142 34.88 -4.70 16.12
C SER A 142 34.09 -4.50 17.42
N ASN A 143 34.35 -5.38 18.38
CA ASN A 143 33.89 -5.25 19.77
C ASN A 143 34.35 -3.98 20.48
N ASP A 144 33.62 -3.63 21.55
CA ASP A 144 33.82 -2.44 22.40
C ASP A 144 33.85 -1.13 21.59
N SER A 145 33.12 -1.05 20.48
CA SER A 145 33.19 0.09 19.56
C SER A 145 32.28 1.23 20.00
N ALA A 146 32.82 2.45 20.04
CA ALA A 146 32.04 3.67 20.32
C ALA A 146 31.16 4.14 19.15
N MET A 147 31.25 3.48 17.99
CA MET A 147 30.46 3.80 16.79
C MET A 147 29.90 2.53 16.18
N LEU A 148 28.64 2.59 15.75
CA LEU A 148 28.03 1.56 14.93
C LEU A 148 28.71 1.56 13.56
N THR A 149 29.08 0.38 13.07
CA THR A 149 29.65 0.15 11.74
C THR A 149 28.92 -1.02 11.10
N ASP A 150 28.20 -0.76 10.03
CA ASP A 150 27.55 -1.80 9.22
C ASP A 150 28.08 -1.70 7.77
N SER A 151 28.89 -2.68 7.39
CA SER A 151 29.53 -2.77 6.08
C SER A 151 28.55 -3.12 4.96
N ASN A 152 27.35 -3.60 5.31
CA ASN A 152 26.29 -3.91 4.36
C ASN A 152 25.22 -2.80 4.29
N ALA A 153 25.21 -1.87 5.23
CA ALA A 153 24.30 -0.72 5.22
C ALA A 153 24.82 0.44 4.36
N ASP A 154 23.89 1.32 3.98
CA ASP A 154 24.20 2.65 3.46
C ASP A 154 23.33 3.69 4.19
N PHE A 155 23.62 3.98 5.46
CA PHE A 155 22.87 4.88 6.33
C PHE A 155 22.60 6.27 5.72
N VAL A 156 23.44 6.74 4.78
CA VAL A 156 23.23 8.00 4.07
C VAL A 156 22.16 7.85 2.99
N ASN A 157 22.21 6.79 2.18
CA ASN A 157 21.15 6.48 1.21
C ASN A 157 19.86 6.01 1.89
N ASP A 158 20.00 5.26 2.98
CA ASP A 158 18.92 4.89 3.88
C ASP A 158 18.33 6.12 4.57
N GLY A 159 18.98 7.29 4.50
CA GLY A 159 18.44 8.60 4.87
C GLY A 159 18.47 8.94 6.36
N ILE A 160 19.33 8.26 7.13
CA ILE A 160 19.60 8.57 8.53
C ILE A 160 20.34 9.90 8.63
N GLN A 161 19.97 10.72 9.61
CA GLN A 161 20.57 12.03 9.85
C GLN A 161 20.90 12.24 11.33
N THR A 162 21.70 13.27 11.57
CA THR A 162 21.94 13.73 12.94
C THR A 162 20.64 14.12 13.63
N ASN A 163 20.51 13.74 14.90
CA ASN A 163 19.34 13.85 15.77
C ASN A 163 18.31 12.72 15.69
N ASP A 164 18.46 11.77 14.79
CA ASP A 164 17.70 10.51 14.84
C ASP A 164 18.13 9.69 16.07
N PHE A 165 17.35 8.67 16.43
CA PHE A 165 17.67 7.76 17.54
C PHE A 165 18.13 6.41 16.99
N ILE A 166 19.24 5.90 17.54
CA ILE A 166 19.78 4.57 17.28
C ILE A 166 19.70 3.77 18.57
N PHE A 167 19.26 2.52 18.46
CA PHE A 167 19.10 1.58 19.55
C PHE A 167 19.95 0.34 19.27
N ASN A 168 20.83 -0.03 20.20
CA ASN A 168 21.44 -1.34 20.28
C ASN A 168 20.45 -2.28 20.98
N THR A 169 19.82 -3.15 20.21
CA THR A 169 18.79 -4.07 20.70
C THR A 169 19.37 -5.31 21.37
N SER A 170 20.67 -5.59 21.19
CA SER A 170 21.35 -6.72 21.82
C SER A 170 21.56 -6.51 23.33
N ASP A 171 22.00 -5.33 23.72
CA ASP A 171 22.33 -4.97 25.11
C ASP A 171 21.33 -3.96 25.71
N GLY A 172 20.42 -3.46 24.88
CA GLY A 172 19.40 -2.48 25.23
C GLY A 172 19.89 -1.04 25.27
N SER A 173 21.15 -0.74 24.95
CA SER A 173 21.69 0.62 24.96
C SER A 173 21.16 1.44 23.79
N TYR A 174 21.13 2.76 23.93
CA TYR A 174 20.63 3.65 22.87
C TYR A 174 21.30 5.00 22.92
N GLY A 175 21.27 5.71 21.80
CA GLY A 175 21.90 7.02 21.68
C GLY A 175 21.27 7.87 20.61
N LYS A 176 21.52 9.16 20.70
CA LYS A 176 21.14 10.11 19.66
C LYS A 176 22.24 10.18 18.61
N VAL A 177 21.88 10.09 17.33
CA VAL A 177 22.82 10.18 16.21
C VAL A 177 23.44 11.57 16.18
N THR A 178 24.75 11.64 16.27
CA THR A 178 25.57 12.86 16.25
C THR A 178 26.40 12.99 14.98
N GLY A 179 26.58 11.90 14.24
CA GLY A 179 27.26 11.84 12.95
C GLY A 179 26.85 10.58 12.20
N VAL A 180 26.79 10.68 10.88
CA VAL A 180 26.40 9.59 9.99
C VAL A 180 27.30 9.61 8.75
N THR A 181 27.75 8.44 8.34
CA THR A 181 28.34 8.17 7.01
C THR A 181 27.56 7.03 6.37
N ALA A 182 27.88 6.65 5.13
CA ALA A 182 27.21 5.51 4.50
C ALA A 182 27.24 4.25 5.39
N ASN A 183 28.33 3.98 6.11
CA ASN A 183 28.48 2.70 6.81
C ASN A 183 28.66 2.86 8.32
N THR A 184 28.59 4.08 8.85
CA THR A 184 28.79 4.31 10.29
C THR A 184 27.81 5.31 10.89
N ILE A 185 27.44 5.07 12.15
CA ILE A 185 26.67 5.98 12.99
C ILE A 185 27.46 6.30 14.26
N SER A 186 27.64 7.58 14.53
CA SER A 186 28.21 8.08 15.79
C SER A 186 27.09 8.46 16.73
N ALA A 187 26.97 7.74 17.86
CA ALA A 187 26.03 8.07 18.93
C ALA A 187 26.69 7.74 20.28
N THR A 188 26.40 8.53 21.31
CA THR A 188 26.78 8.15 22.68
C THR A 188 25.70 7.25 23.22
N LEU A 189 26.02 5.95 23.33
CA LEU A 189 25.10 4.95 23.86
C LEU A 189 25.02 5.04 25.39
N THR A 190 23.82 4.82 25.92
CA THR A 190 23.55 4.77 27.34
C THR A 190 22.39 3.83 27.66
N GLY A 191 22.27 3.41 28.91
CA GLY A 191 21.14 2.65 29.44
C GLY A 191 21.15 1.13 29.24
N GLY A 192 22.07 0.57 28.45
CA GLY A 192 22.20 -0.88 28.23
C GLY A 192 23.18 -1.58 29.16
N SER A 193 23.23 -2.91 29.06
CA SER A 193 24.14 -3.78 29.83
C SER A 193 25.60 -3.64 29.42
N GLU A 194 25.82 -3.37 28.14
CA GLU A 194 26.99 -2.77 27.51
C GLU A 194 26.54 -1.39 27.00
N ASN A 195 27.44 -0.45 26.75
CA ASN A 195 27.06 0.85 26.16
C ASN A 195 28.04 1.20 25.03
N ASP A 196 28.30 0.18 24.24
CA ASP A 196 29.25 0.06 23.16
C ASP A 196 28.67 -0.92 22.15
N TRP A 197 29.28 -0.97 20.98
CA TRP A 197 28.87 -1.85 19.90
C TRP A 197 29.82 -3.03 19.82
N ASP A 198 29.25 -4.22 19.99
CA ASP A 198 29.89 -5.50 19.85
C ASP A 198 29.60 -6.16 18.51
N THR A 199 30.54 -6.96 18.00
CA THR A 199 30.35 -7.65 16.71
C THR A 199 29.05 -8.46 16.76
N ASP A 200 28.22 -8.32 15.73
CA ASP A 200 26.88 -8.90 15.60
C ASP A 200 25.79 -8.28 16.48
N ASP A 201 26.04 -7.13 17.11
CA ASP A 201 25.00 -6.40 17.82
C ASP A 201 23.88 -5.95 16.89
N ALA A 202 22.66 -6.34 17.21
CA ALA A 202 21.49 -5.95 16.46
C ALA A 202 21.10 -4.51 16.80
N TYR A 203 20.76 -3.70 15.80
CA TYR A 203 20.31 -2.34 16.00
C TYR A 203 18.99 -2.02 15.29
N THR A 204 18.28 -1.02 15.82
CA THR A 204 17.18 -0.34 15.12
C THR A 204 17.37 1.18 15.18
N THR A 205 16.98 1.89 14.13
CA THR A 205 16.94 3.36 14.06
C THR A 205 15.69 3.82 13.35
N THR A 206 15.14 4.95 13.79
CA THR A 206 13.93 5.53 13.18
C THR A 206 14.30 6.67 12.25
N LYS A 207 13.95 6.55 10.98
CA LYS A 207 14.01 7.59 9.97
C LYS A 207 12.65 8.26 9.81
N LYS A 208 12.65 9.57 9.57
CA LYS A 208 11.52 10.23 8.88
C LYS A 208 11.74 10.06 7.38
N ALA A 209 10.85 9.38 6.67
CA ALA A 209 10.96 9.24 5.23
C ALA A 209 11.05 10.61 4.55
N GLY A 210 11.81 10.66 3.47
CA GLY A 210 12.48 11.89 3.03
C GLY A 210 11.56 12.99 2.50
N LYS A 211 12.06 14.22 2.63
CA LYS A 211 11.70 15.44 1.88
C LYS A 211 10.20 15.77 1.69
N GLY A 212 9.41 15.76 2.76
CA GLY A 212 8.52 16.93 2.95
C GLY A 212 9.39 18.19 3.07
N PRO A 213 8.98 19.39 2.59
CA PRO A 213 9.75 20.62 2.76
C PRO A 213 10.14 20.80 4.23
N ALA A 214 11.33 21.35 4.46
CA ALA A 214 11.91 21.52 5.80
C ALA A 214 10.86 21.96 6.82
N GLY A 215 10.48 21.07 7.76
CA GLY A 215 9.43 21.45 8.70
C GLY A 215 8.74 20.36 9.51
N PHE A 216 8.63 19.12 9.03
CA PHE A 216 8.03 18.02 9.82
C PHE A 216 8.94 17.49 10.96
N GLY A 217 9.87 18.32 11.44
CA GLY A 217 10.74 18.10 12.60
C GLY A 217 10.04 18.51 13.90
N ALA A 218 10.14 17.70 14.95
CA ALA A 218 9.72 18.14 16.29
C ALA A 218 10.61 19.33 16.70
N TYR A 219 10.06 20.53 16.74
CA TYR A 219 10.75 21.70 17.27
C TYR A 219 10.67 21.67 18.80
N TYR A 220 11.83 21.55 19.44
CA TYR A 220 12.02 21.83 20.86
C TYR A 220 12.09 23.35 21.06
N LYS A 221 11.23 23.89 21.91
CA LYS A 221 11.47 25.20 22.53
C LYS A 221 11.31 25.10 24.04
N SER A 222 12.44 24.92 24.70
CA SER A 222 12.57 25.12 26.14
C SER A 222 12.52 26.62 26.46
N TYR A 223 11.51 27.07 27.20
CA TYR A 223 11.60 28.32 27.96
C TYR A 223 10.91 28.17 29.32
N HIS A 224 11.66 28.40 30.39
CA HIS A 224 11.17 28.50 31.76
C HIS A 224 11.93 29.64 32.45
N PRO A 225 11.24 30.58 33.10
CA PRO A 225 11.83 31.18 34.28
C PRO A 225 10.77 31.41 35.37
N ALA A 226 10.76 30.48 36.33
CA ALA A 226 10.17 30.61 37.66
C ALA A 226 8.63 30.68 37.73
N HIS A 227 8.07 29.47 37.77
CA HIS A 227 6.77 29.05 38.32
C HIS A 227 5.57 29.15 37.38
N SER A 228 5.68 28.35 36.32
CA SER A 228 4.68 27.99 35.33
C SER A 228 5.00 26.55 34.90
N ASP A 229 4.39 25.52 35.49
CA ASP A 229 4.72 24.17 35.00
C ASP A 229 3.68 23.09 35.35
N SER A 230 2.96 22.71 34.29
CA SER A 230 2.43 21.38 34.03
C SER A 230 3.55 20.35 34.06
N GLN A 231 3.69 19.57 35.13
CA GLN A 231 4.73 18.54 35.21
C GLN A 231 4.18 17.22 35.78
N CYS A 232 4.69 16.11 35.25
CA CYS A 232 4.45 14.73 35.67
C CYS A 232 4.53 14.57 37.20
N HIS A 233 3.63 13.79 37.82
CA HIS A 233 3.62 13.55 39.29
C HIS A 233 4.88 12.84 39.81
N TYR A 234 5.70 12.29 38.91
CA TYR A 234 7.01 11.72 39.19
C TYR A 234 7.96 11.86 37.98
N ARG A 235 9.26 11.70 38.21
CA ARG A 235 10.28 11.49 37.17
C ARG A 235 11.06 10.23 37.45
N THR A 236 11.46 9.51 36.41
CA THR A 236 12.38 8.39 36.54
C THR A 236 13.84 8.88 36.56
N GLY A 237 14.73 8.08 37.14
CA GLY A 237 16.16 8.36 37.14
C GLY A 237 16.94 7.35 37.98
N THR A 238 18.17 7.69 38.33
CA THR A 238 18.95 6.93 39.32
C THR A 238 19.02 7.72 40.63
N LEU A 239 18.95 7.02 41.76
CA LEU A 239 19.15 7.63 43.07
C LEU A 239 20.39 7.03 43.73
N SER A 240 21.30 7.92 44.13
CA SER A 240 22.55 7.62 44.83
C SER A 240 22.73 8.58 46.00
N SER A 241 23.76 8.35 46.82
CA SER A 241 24.11 9.32 47.86
C SER A 241 24.45 10.67 47.21
N GLY A 242 23.73 11.72 47.59
CA GLY A 242 23.77 13.05 46.99
C GLY A 242 22.64 13.34 46.00
N SER A 243 21.83 12.35 45.61
CA SER A 243 20.71 12.54 44.68
C SER A 243 19.43 12.98 45.38
N GLU A 244 18.65 13.85 44.74
CA GLU A 244 17.36 14.33 45.25
C GLU A 244 16.24 13.30 44.99
N PRO A 245 15.59 12.72 46.01
CA PRO A 245 14.52 11.74 45.78
C PRO A 245 13.21 12.35 45.33
N TRP A 246 13.04 13.67 45.40
CA TRP A 246 11.88 14.39 44.89
C TRP A 246 12.28 15.39 43.82
N ILE A 247 11.32 15.84 43.02
CA ILE A 247 11.56 16.71 41.85
C ILE A 247 11.31 18.19 42.10
N ASP A 248 10.73 18.53 43.26
CA ASP A 248 10.43 19.88 43.74
C ASP A 248 11.22 20.26 45.00
N ARG A 249 12.16 19.43 45.42
CA ARG A 249 12.91 19.56 46.68
C ARG A 249 14.39 19.33 46.47
N SER A 250 15.20 19.97 47.30
CA SER A 250 16.67 19.93 47.22
C SER A 250 17.31 19.06 48.30
N GLU A 251 16.50 18.41 49.14
CA GLU A 251 16.96 17.37 50.05
C GLU A 251 17.52 16.18 49.27
N THR A 252 18.61 15.61 49.74
CA THR A 252 19.34 14.55 49.03
C THR A 252 19.42 13.28 49.86
N ILE A 253 19.56 12.12 49.22
CA ILE A 253 19.83 10.86 49.91
C ILE A 253 21.25 10.90 50.49
N THR A 254 21.41 10.51 51.74
CA THR A 254 22.72 10.41 52.42
C THR A 254 23.14 8.97 52.70
N SER A 255 22.17 8.06 52.79
CA SER A 255 22.39 6.63 52.97
C SER A 255 21.30 5.81 52.27
N GLN A 256 21.69 4.76 51.54
CA GLN A 256 20.78 3.82 50.89
C GLN A 256 21.38 2.41 50.86
N PRO A 257 20.56 1.35 50.68
CA PRO A 257 21.07 -0.03 50.59
C PRO A 257 22.00 -0.24 49.40
N ALA A 258 22.99 -1.12 49.56
CA ALA A 258 23.90 -1.48 48.48
C ALA A 258 23.15 -2.17 47.33
N GLY A 259 23.30 -1.65 46.11
CA GLY A 259 22.68 -2.17 44.89
C GLY A 259 21.52 -1.31 44.36
N PHE A 260 20.90 -0.50 45.22
CA PHE A 260 19.77 0.37 44.82
C PHE A 260 20.19 1.51 43.89
N GLN A 261 21.47 1.88 43.88
CA GLN A 261 22.02 2.82 42.89
C GLN A 261 21.93 2.31 41.44
N ASN A 262 21.73 0.99 41.27
CA ASN A 262 21.56 0.35 39.97
C ASN A 262 20.09 0.11 39.63
N PHE A 263 19.16 0.49 40.52
CA PHE A 263 17.73 0.38 40.31
C PHE A 263 17.15 1.71 39.81
N VAL A 264 15.96 1.60 39.25
CA VAL A 264 15.22 2.69 38.63
C VAL A 264 14.52 3.46 39.71
N ALA A 265 15.01 4.63 40.04
CA ALA A 265 14.28 5.48 40.94
C ALA A 265 13.10 6.15 40.24
N ILE A 266 11.97 6.18 40.94
CA ILE A 266 10.78 6.95 40.64
C ILE A 266 10.73 8.06 41.68
N ARG A 267 11.17 9.25 41.28
CA ARG A 267 11.23 10.47 42.09
C ARG A 267 9.89 11.18 42.04
N THR A 268 9.23 11.37 43.18
CA THR A 268 7.88 11.96 43.25
C THR A 268 7.93 13.46 43.56
N TYR A 269 6.80 14.16 43.50
CA TYR A 269 6.64 15.48 44.12
C TYR A 269 6.44 15.36 45.64
N GLN A 270 6.91 16.35 46.39
CA GLN A 270 6.77 16.42 47.84
C GLN A 270 5.64 17.39 48.28
N ASP A 271 5.28 18.42 47.51
CA ASP A 271 4.49 19.56 48.03
C ASP A 271 3.02 19.66 47.62
N LYS A 272 2.47 18.71 46.87
CA LYS A 272 1.05 18.77 46.50
C LYS A 272 0.18 18.34 47.69
N PHE A 273 -0.60 19.26 48.26
CA PHE A 273 -1.57 18.98 49.34
C PHE A 273 -2.55 17.83 49.00
N SER A 274 -2.79 17.56 47.71
CA SER A 274 -3.62 16.45 47.21
C SER A 274 -2.91 15.09 47.10
N ASP A 275 -1.57 15.04 47.03
CA ASP A 275 -0.83 13.75 47.01
C ASP A 275 -0.94 13.01 48.36
N TYR A 276 -1.35 13.76 49.38
CA TYR A 276 -1.66 13.32 50.72
C TYR A 276 -3.14 12.96 50.92
N ALA A 277 -4.04 13.24 49.98
CA ALA A 277 -5.48 13.08 50.22
C ALA A 277 -6.14 12.26 49.12
N ASN A 278 -6.24 10.94 49.37
CA ASN A 278 -7.27 9.96 48.99
C ASN A 278 -8.04 9.99 47.65
N GLU A 279 -7.83 10.92 46.73
CA GLU A 279 -8.64 11.07 45.50
C GLU A 279 -8.05 10.33 44.30
N GLU A 280 -6.75 10.02 44.30
CA GLU A 280 -6.10 9.22 43.26
C GLU A 280 -5.71 7.85 43.82
N ALA A 281 -6.56 6.84 43.56
CA ALA A 281 -6.26 5.45 43.89
C ALA A 281 -5.01 4.91 43.15
N ASP A 282 -4.62 5.60 42.07
CA ASP A 282 -3.61 5.18 41.09
C ASP A 282 -2.58 6.31 40.84
N LEU A 283 -1.85 6.73 41.87
CA LEU A 283 -0.89 7.85 41.81
C LEU A 283 0.24 7.64 40.80
N ILE A 284 0.71 6.40 40.63
CA ILE A 284 1.78 6.03 39.69
C ILE A 284 1.40 4.72 39.02
N ASN A 285 1.35 4.70 37.69
CA ASN A 285 1.22 3.47 36.90
C ASN A 285 2.56 3.11 36.25
N LEU A 286 3.07 1.94 36.57
CA LEU A 286 4.32 1.38 36.06
C LEU A 286 3.98 0.25 35.09
N ASN A 287 4.29 0.39 33.81
CA ASN A 287 4.21 -0.74 32.88
C ASN A 287 5.53 -1.52 32.93
N LEU A 288 5.52 -2.70 33.54
CA LEU A 288 6.72 -3.53 33.66
C LEU A 288 6.84 -4.42 32.41
N PRO A 289 7.82 -4.20 31.53
CA PRO A 289 7.92 -4.94 30.26
C PRO A 289 8.32 -6.40 30.45
N VAL A 290 8.96 -6.69 31.58
CA VAL A 290 9.40 -8.03 32.00
C VAL A 290 9.15 -8.21 33.50
N ALA A 291 9.35 -9.43 34.00
CA ALA A 291 9.28 -9.68 35.43
C ALA A 291 10.29 -8.80 36.19
N ALA A 292 9.80 -8.06 37.18
CA ALA A 292 10.59 -7.08 37.93
C ALA A 292 10.07 -6.95 39.38
N THR A 293 10.94 -6.49 40.27
CA THR A 293 10.57 -6.20 41.67
C THR A 293 10.46 -4.71 41.86
N VAL A 294 9.31 -4.26 42.38
CA VAL A 294 9.07 -2.87 42.75
C VAL A 294 9.31 -2.71 44.25
N TYR A 295 10.11 -1.72 44.59
CA TYR A 295 10.44 -1.30 45.94
C TYR A 295 9.81 0.07 46.19
N VAL A 296 9.21 0.28 47.36
CA VAL A 296 8.64 1.56 47.75
C VAL A 296 9.33 2.00 49.04
N ALA A 297 9.96 3.17 49.00
CA ALA A 297 10.56 3.81 50.15
C ALA A 297 9.50 4.72 50.80
N TYR A 298 8.96 4.28 51.93
CA TYR A 298 7.89 4.95 52.65
C TYR A 298 8.39 5.44 54.03
N GLN A 299 7.94 6.62 54.47
CA GLN A 299 8.46 7.27 55.66
C GLN A 299 8.31 6.37 56.92
N SER A 300 9.42 6.20 57.65
CA SER A 300 9.46 5.34 58.84
C SER A 300 8.66 5.93 60.00
N GLY A 301 8.02 5.06 60.78
CA GLY A 301 7.20 5.46 61.94
C GLY A 301 5.81 5.98 61.58
N LYS A 302 5.39 5.86 60.32
CA LYS A 302 4.06 6.26 59.81
C LYS A 302 3.23 5.04 59.43
N THR A 303 1.90 5.20 59.45
CA THR A 303 0.97 4.15 59.00
C THR A 303 1.06 4.03 57.47
N ILE A 304 1.26 2.81 56.95
CA ILE A 304 1.35 2.56 55.50
C ILE A 304 -0.04 2.57 54.83
N PRO A 305 -0.13 2.96 53.55
CA PRO A 305 -1.38 2.92 52.81
C PRO A 305 -1.82 1.48 52.47
N THR A 306 -3.12 1.23 52.28
CA THR A 306 -3.71 -0.10 52.12
C THR A 306 -3.16 -0.85 50.91
N TRP A 307 -2.84 -0.15 49.82
CA TRP A 307 -2.22 -0.77 48.63
C TRP A 307 -0.81 -1.34 48.92
N LEU A 308 -0.09 -0.70 49.86
CA LEU A 308 1.26 -1.08 50.24
C LEU A 308 1.29 -2.26 51.23
N GLU A 309 0.16 -2.60 51.87
CA GLU A 309 0.06 -3.80 52.73
C GLU A 309 0.35 -5.10 51.97
N SER A 310 0.18 -5.10 50.65
CA SER A 310 0.52 -6.25 49.80
C SER A 310 2.02 -6.40 49.51
N TYR A 311 2.85 -5.45 49.95
CA TYR A 311 4.30 -5.46 49.80
C TYR A 311 4.98 -5.93 51.10
N SER A 312 6.09 -6.65 50.97
CA SER A 312 6.86 -7.16 52.11
C SER A 312 7.91 -6.16 52.55
N ALA A 313 7.94 -5.78 53.83
CA ALA A 313 8.97 -4.89 54.36
C ALA A 313 10.34 -5.60 54.41
N ILE A 314 11.39 -4.89 54.00
CA ILE A 314 12.78 -5.38 54.09
C ILE A 314 13.55 -4.67 55.21
N SER A 315 14.62 -5.28 55.72
CA SER A 315 15.32 -4.83 56.93
C SER A 315 16.24 -3.60 56.76
N THR A 316 16.19 -2.95 55.59
CA THR A 316 17.07 -1.84 55.22
C THR A 316 16.28 -0.56 55.04
N THR A 317 16.95 0.58 55.16
CA THR A 317 16.32 1.91 55.13
C THR A 317 17.09 2.88 54.24
N ILE A 318 16.41 3.95 53.82
CA ILE A 318 17.03 5.10 53.14
C ILE A 318 16.94 6.31 54.07
N ILE A 319 18.00 7.12 54.10
CA ILE A 319 18.09 8.32 54.93
C ILE A 319 18.38 9.54 54.06
N THR A 320 17.63 10.62 54.22
CA THR A 320 17.79 11.89 53.50
C THR A 320 18.61 12.92 54.29
N SER A 321 19.04 14.02 53.66
CA SER A 321 19.94 15.03 54.22
C SER A 321 19.34 15.83 55.38
N ASN A 322 18.01 15.86 55.48
CA ASN A 322 17.25 16.37 56.61
C ASN A 322 17.02 15.31 57.73
N SER A 323 17.74 14.17 57.69
CA SER A 323 17.68 13.08 58.67
C SER A 323 16.34 12.34 58.75
N ILE A 324 15.52 12.37 57.70
CA ILE A 324 14.30 11.56 57.61
C ILE A 324 14.66 10.15 57.16
N THR A 325 14.04 9.14 57.78
CA THR A 325 14.28 7.72 57.50
C THR A 325 13.08 7.11 56.78
N PHE A 326 13.33 6.33 55.73
CA PHE A 326 12.34 5.60 54.93
C PHE A 326 12.55 4.09 55.05
N ASN A 327 11.49 3.36 55.41
CA ASN A 327 11.45 1.90 55.34
C ASN A 327 11.16 1.47 53.91
N ILE A 328 11.72 0.34 53.47
CA ILE A 328 11.53 -0.16 52.10
C ILE A 328 10.58 -1.36 52.11
N TYR A 329 9.68 -1.39 51.14
CA TYR A 329 8.68 -2.44 50.93
C TYR A 329 8.82 -2.98 49.51
N GLU A 330 8.87 -4.30 49.32
CA GLU A 330 9.09 -4.93 48.01
C GLU A 330 7.95 -5.86 47.58
N LYS A 331 7.73 -5.96 46.27
CA LYS A 331 6.84 -6.95 45.65
C LYS A 331 7.30 -7.26 44.23
N SER A 332 7.40 -8.54 43.90
CA SER A 332 7.74 -8.99 42.55
C SER A 332 6.49 -9.16 41.69
N PHE A 333 6.61 -8.76 40.43
CA PHE A 333 5.58 -8.85 39.41
C PHE A 333 6.14 -9.62 38.21
N ASN A 334 5.28 -10.35 37.50
CA ASN A 334 5.67 -11.12 36.31
C ASN A 334 5.72 -10.27 35.02
N GLY A 335 5.63 -8.94 35.13
CA GLY A 335 5.38 -8.00 34.02
C GLY A 335 3.93 -7.50 33.99
N GLY A 336 3.66 -6.47 33.17
CA GLY A 336 2.36 -5.81 33.05
C GLY A 336 2.21 -4.53 33.89
N ILE A 337 1.01 -3.95 33.90
CA ILE A 337 0.73 -2.70 34.61
C ILE A 337 0.71 -2.94 36.13
N VAL A 338 1.48 -2.13 36.85
CA VAL A 338 1.57 -2.07 38.30
C VAL A 338 1.21 -0.68 38.77
N THR A 339 0.23 -0.61 39.66
CA THR A 339 -0.29 0.66 40.16
C THR A 339 0.15 0.90 41.61
N LEU A 340 0.74 2.06 41.87
CA LEU A 340 1.06 2.56 43.20
C LEU A 340 0.06 3.65 43.54
N GLY A 341 -0.67 3.48 44.64
CA GLY A 341 -1.71 4.43 45.04
C GLY A 341 -1.19 5.61 45.86
N GLY A 342 -2.10 6.48 46.29
CA GLY A 342 -1.78 7.65 47.11
C GLY A 342 -0.98 7.36 48.38
N ASN A 343 -0.31 8.40 48.90
CA ASN A 343 0.59 8.29 50.04
C ASN A 343 -0.14 8.03 51.38
N HIS A 344 -1.45 8.32 51.48
CA HIS A 344 -2.22 8.26 52.74
C HIS A 344 -3.43 7.29 52.66
N ASN A 345 -3.89 6.80 53.82
CA ASN A 345 -5.16 6.09 53.98
C ASN A 345 -6.24 7.05 54.51
N GLY A 346 -6.84 7.86 53.65
CA GLY A 346 -7.79 8.90 54.06
C GLY A 346 -7.36 10.31 53.68
N ILE A 347 -8.20 11.28 54.03
CA ILE A 347 -7.86 12.72 54.02
C ILE A 347 -6.99 13.10 55.25
N THR A 348 -6.77 12.14 56.16
CA THR A 348 -5.99 12.31 57.40
C THR A 348 -4.96 11.20 57.52
N GLY A 349 -3.92 11.22 56.69
CA GLY A 349 -2.75 10.37 56.90
C GLY A 349 -1.63 11.08 57.64
N ASP A 350 -0.72 10.28 58.18
CA ASP A 350 0.29 10.74 59.14
C ASP A 350 1.67 10.98 58.49
N ALA A 351 1.90 10.61 57.22
CA ALA A 351 3.19 10.76 56.56
C ALA A 351 3.42 12.20 56.09
N ASP A 352 4.53 12.79 56.53
CA ASP A 352 4.92 14.17 56.24
C ASP A 352 5.70 14.27 54.92
N TYR A 353 6.17 13.13 54.39
CA TYR A 353 6.93 13.04 53.14
C TYR A 353 6.30 12.02 52.19
N ASN A 354 6.29 12.36 50.90
CA ASN A 354 5.83 11.49 49.84
C ASN A 354 6.80 10.32 49.65
N TYR A 355 6.27 9.15 49.35
CA TYR A 355 7.08 7.99 49.03
C TYR A 355 7.80 8.22 47.69
N PHE A 356 8.91 7.54 47.51
CA PHE A 356 9.56 7.36 46.22
C PHE A 356 9.79 5.87 46.02
N ALA A 357 9.92 5.42 44.77
CA ALA A 357 10.00 3.99 44.48
C ALA A 357 11.28 3.63 43.73
N TYR A 358 11.63 2.35 43.75
CA TYR A 358 12.67 1.77 42.93
C TYR A 358 12.11 0.59 42.14
N VAL A 359 12.57 0.35 40.92
CA VAL A 359 12.29 -0.90 40.19
C VAL A 359 13.61 -1.61 39.93
N SER A 360 13.75 -2.85 40.40
CA SER A 360 14.87 -3.71 40.00
C SER A 360 14.51 -4.38 38.69
N LEU A 361 15.12 -3.91 37.61
CA LEU A 361 15.17 -4.64 36.36
C LEU A 361 16.45 -5.50 36.33
N PRO A 362 16.40 -6.75 35.86
CA PRO A 362 17.60 -7.47 35.47
C PRO A 362 18.26 -6.70 34.31
N GLY A 363 19.27 -5.86 34.59
CA GLY A 363 20.00 -5.11 33.56
C GLY A 363 20.22 -3.60 33.81
N GLY A 364 19.66 -2.98 34.86
CA GLY A 364 19.69 -1.50 34.98
C GLY A 364 18.65 -0.83 34.07
N ILE A 365 18.70 0.49 33.87
CA ILE A 365 17.68 1.19 33.06
C ILE A 365 18.19 2.16 32.00
N ASN A 366 17.49 2.03 30.88
CA ASN A 366 17.26 2.97 29.80
C ASN A 366 16.28 4.07 30.22
N ASP A 367 16.60 5.34 29.90
CA ASP A 367 15.64 6.46 29.95
C ASP A 367 14.60 6.29 28.82
N CYS A 368 13.79 5.24 28.96
CA CYS A 368 12.58 4.91 28.20
C CYS A 368 12.18 3.47 28.57
N ILE A 369 11.48 3.27 29.69
CA ILE A 369 10.52 2.15 29.71
C ILE A 369 9.47 2.51 28.67
N ALA A 370 9.58 1.85 27.52
CA ALA A 370 8.69 1.80 26.38
C ALA A 370 7.27 2.36 26.63
N SER A 371 7.06 3.61 26.22
CA SER A 371 5.82 3.99 25.58
C SER A 371 6.19 4.50 24.20
N ASN A 372 5.53 3.98 23.17
CA ASN A 372 5.65 4.45 21.78
C ASN A 372 5.05 5.85 21.65
N THR A 373 5.33 6.75 22.58
CA THR A 373 4.70 8.05 22.69
C THR A 373 5.70 9.16 22.96
N ASP A 374 5.47 10.35 22.38
CA ASP A 374 6.24 11.54 22.75
C ASP A 374 5.95 12.00 24.19
N ASP A 375 6.62 13.07 24.61
CA ASP A 375 6.55 13.70 25.94
C ASP A 375 5.15 14.20 26.36
N LYS A 376 4.13 13.99 25.52
CA LYS A 376 2.72 14.26 25.77
C LYS A 376 1.82 13.01 25.73
N GLY A 377 2.38 11.80 25.59
CA GLY A 377 1.60 10.56 25.54
C GLY A 377 1.00 10.22 24.17
N ARG A 378 1.51 10.81 23.06
CA ARG A 378 1.02 10.54 21.69
C ARG A 378 1.60 9.29 21.06
N TYR A 379 0.80 8.25 20.85
CA TYR A 379 1.27 6.98 20.29
C TYR A 379 1.69 7.15 18.82
N MET A 380 2.98 7.15 18.51
CA MET A 380 3.50 7.08 17.14
C MET A 380 4.11 5.70 16.97
N ASN A 381 3.40 4.81 16.27
CA ASN A 381 4.04 3.62 15.74
C ASN A 381 5.10 4.10 14.72
N PRO A 382 6.41 3.84 14.93
CA PRO A 382 7.46 4.34 14.07
C PRO A 382 7.49 3.69 12.67
N THR A 383 6.70 2.65 12.45
CA THR A 383 6.62 1.97 11.16
C THR A 383 5.48 2.54 10.30
N SER A 384 5.82 3.17 9.18
CA SER A 384 4.86 3.64 8.17
C SER A 384 4.00 2.48 7.67
N PRO A 385 2.67 2.70 7.53
CA PRO A 385 1.78 1.76 6.86
C PRO A 385 2.13 1.49 5.41
N ILE A 386 2.83 2.43 4.76
CA ILE A 386 3.17 2.36 3.34
C ILE A 386 4.35 1.41 3.21
N GLN A 387 4.07 0.16 2.92
CA GLN A 387 5.10 -0.87 2.78
C GLN A 387 5.55 -1.04 1.34
N ASN A 388 4.76 -0.51 0.39
CA ASN A 388 4.92 -0.78 -1.03
C ASN A 388 4.65 0.48 -1.90
N GLN A 389 5.45 0.72 -2.95
CA GLN A 389 5.39 1.69 -4.05
C GLN A 389 3.98 1.93 -4.59
N CYS A 390 3.19 0.88 -4.77
CA CYS A 390 1.85 0.98 -5.31
C CYS A 390 0.75 0.85 -4.24
N GLN A 391 1.13 0.85 -2.96
CA GLN A 391 0.15 0.85 -1.87
C GLN A 391 -0.52 2.21 -1.75
N GLN A 392 -1.75 2.30 -2.23
CA GLN A 392 -2.53 3.52 -2.06
C GLN A 392 -2.97 3.66 -0.59
N SER A 393 -2.86 4.90 -0.08
CA SER A 393 -3.18 5.22 1.31
C SER A 393 -4.24 6.31 1.38
N PHE A 394 -5.18 6.12 2.30
CA PHE A 394 -6.40 6.89 2.40
C PHE A 394 -6.68 7.26 3.85
N ILE A 395 -7.26 8.45 4.05
CA ILE A 395 -7.83 8.88 5.31
C ILE A 395 -9.33 9.03 5.12
N ILE A 396 -10.11 8.53 6.07
CA ILE A 396 -11.55 8.83 6.18
C ILE A 396 -11.75 9.60 7.48
N LEU A 397 -12.01 10.90 7.36
CA LEU A 397 -12.29 11.80 8.47
C LEU A 397 -13.80 11.87 8.73
N ILE A 398 -14.24 11.49 9.92
CA ILE A 398 -15.65 11.55 10.34
C ILE A 398 -15.77 12.58 11.45
N THR A 399 -16.48 13.69 11.21
CA THR A 399 -16.60 14.81 12.15
C THR A 399 -18.00 15.43 12.16
N ASP A 400 -18.46 15.88 13.33
CA ASP A 400 -19.70 16.66 13.49
C ASP A 400 -19.48 18.13 13.87
N GLY A 401 -18.23 18.51 14.08
CA GLY A 401 -17.83 19.82 14.58
C GLY A 401 -17.10 20.68 13.56
N LEU A 402 -17.16 22.00 13.79
CA LEU A 402 -16.31 22.97 13.09
C LEU A 402 -14.87 22.89 13.61
N PRO A 403 -13.84 23.03 12.76
CA PRO A 403 -12.47 23.15 13.23
C PRO A 403 -12.32 24.34 14.20
N TRP A 404 -11.55 24.12 15.25
CA TRP A 404 -11.42 25.06 16.36
C TRP A 404 -9.96 25.26 16.78
N PHE A 405 -9.48 26.51 16.62
CA PHE A 405 -8.12 27.02 16.92
C PHE A 405 -6.97 26.30 16.20
N ASP A 406 -6.58 26.80 15.01
CA ASP A 406 -5.48 26.25 14.20
C ASP A 406 -4.15 27.00 14.47
N ASN A 407 -3.97 27.51 15.69
CA ASN A 407 -3.00 28.57 15.98
C ASN A 407 -1.68 28.06 16.58
N ASP A 408 -1.55 26.76 16.81
CA ASP A 408 -0.68 26.26 17.88
C ASP A 408 0.33 25.19 17.48
N TRP A 409 0.47 24.94 16.17
CA TRP A 409 1.48 24.05 15.62
C TRP A 409 2.24 24.67 14.44
N ASP A 410 3.54 24.95 14.65
CA ASP A 410 4.52 25.37 13.64
C ASP A 410 4.50 24.53 12.33
N ILE A 411 3.94 23.30 12.31
CA ILE A 411 3.82 22.48 11.09
C ILE A 411 2.62 22.92 10.25
N VAL A 412 1.48 23.18 10.90
CA VAL A 412 0.25 23.59 10.20
C VAL A 412 0.40 25.05 9.77
N THR A 413 0.92 25.92 10.64
CA THR A 413 1.01 27.37 10.38
C THR A 413 2.31 27.82 9.69
N ASP A 414 3.47 27.25 10.06
CA ASP A 414 4.78 27.76 9.57
C ASP A 414 5.39 26.90 8.45
N VAL A 415 4.93 25.65 8.27
CA VAL A 415 5.48 24.69 7.29
C VAL A 415 4.51 24.45 6.13
N ILE A 416 3.23 24.20 6.41
CA ILE A 416 2.19 24.04 5.39
C ILE A 416 1.64 25.41 5.01
N GLY A 417 1.10 26.15 6.00
CA GLY A 417 0.47 27.46 5.78
C GLY A 417 -0.70 27.41 4.79
N ASP A 418 -1.02 28.55 4.18
CA ASP A 418 -1.92 28.69 3.01
C ASP A 418 -1.23 28.06 1.78
N TYR A 419 -1.29 26.73 1.72
CA TYR A 419 -0.66 25.90 0.71
C TYR A 419 -1.44 25.98 -0.60
N ASP A 420 -2.75 26.12 -0.49
CA ASP A 420 -3.66 26.03 -1.60
C ASP A 420 -3.81 27.35 -2.39
N GLN A 421 -3.41 28.48 -1.77
CA GLN A 421 -3.36 29.86 -2.27
C GLN A 421 -4.72 30.47 -2.59
N ASP A 422 -5.80 29.96 -2.00
CA ASP A 422 -7.13 30.56 -2.13
C ASP A 422 -7.32 31.78 -1.21
N GLY A 423 -6.48 31.88 -0.18
CA GLY A 423 -6.52 32.88 0.85
C GLY A 423 -7.65 32.65 1.84
N GLU A 424 -7.25 32.51 3.10
CA GLU A 424 -7.93 32.36 4.41
C GLU A 424 -9.29 33.06 4.66
N SER A 425 -9.75 33.88 3.72
CA SER A 425 -10.99 34.65 3.79
C SER A 425 -12.20 33.93 3.18
N ASP A 426 -11.99 32.84 2.44
CA ASP A 426 -13.03 31.95 1.93
C ASP A 426 -13.27 30.71 2.84
N ASP A 427 -12.34 30.36 3.75
CA ASP A 427 -12.49 29.36 4.84
C ASP A 427 -13.38 29.81 6.00
N ARG A 428 -14.14 30.89 5.78
CA ARG A 428 -14.99 31.49 6.80
C ARG A 428 -15.95 30.46 7.34
N LYS A 429 -15.95 30.35 8.68
CA LYS A 429 -16.89 29.60 9.52
C LYS A 429 -18.32 30.10 9.35
N ASN A 430 -18.91 29.93 8.17
CA ASN A 430 -20.25 30.33 7.78
C ASN A 430 -20.55 31.84 8.01
N THR A 431 -20.85 32.56 6.93
CA THR A 431 -21.19 33.99 6.96
C THR A 431 -22.51 34.25 7.71
N GLY A 432 -22.45 34.37 9.04
CA GLY A 432 -23.59 34.76 9.86
C GLY A 432 -23.59 34.33 11.33
N ASN A 433 -22.61 33.56 11.80
CA ASN A 433 -22.55 33.13 13.20
C ASN A 433 -21.80 34.14 14.08
N GLN A 434 -22.32 34.42 15.27
CA GLN A 434 -21.79 35.45 16.20
C GLN A 434 -20.50 35.01 16.92
N PHE A 435 -20.02 33.80 16.63
CA PHE A 435 -18.83 33.18 17.19
C PHE A 435 -17.72 32.97 16.16
N ASP A 436 -17.91 33.49 14.94
CA ASP A 436 -16.86 33.56 13.93
C ASP A 436 -15.81 34.61 14.38
N THR A 437 -14.66 34.12 14.85
CA THR A 437 -13.52 34.93 15.29
C THR A 437 -12.71 35.49 14.12
N GLY A 438 -12.99 35.08 12.88
CA GLY A 438 -12.21 35.43 11.69
C GLY A 438 -10.81 34.79 11.68
N GLU A 439 -10.65 33.65 12.36
CA GLU A 439 -9.41 32.87 12.39
C GLU A 439 -9.36 31.90 11.20
N THR A 440 -8.17 31.81 10.61
CA THR A 440 -7.74 30.96 9.48
C THR A 440 -7.98 29.48 9.77
N SER A 441 -8.32 28.66 8.76
CA SER A 441 -8.39 27.20 8.93
C SER A 441 -7.61 26.47 7.87
N TYR A 442 -6.70 25.59 8.31
CA TYR A 442 -5.70 24.94 7.44
C TYR A 442 -6.05 23.49 7.09
N LEU A 443 -7.28 23.05 7.33
CA LEU A 443 -7.63 21.63 7.24
C LEU A 443 -7.50 21.10 5.80
N ASP A 444 -7.98 21.87 4.84
CA ASP A 444 -7.95 21.56 3.42
C ASP A 444 -6.55 21.80 2.80
N ASP A 445 -5.80 22.80 3.29
CA ASP A 445 -4.38 22.97 3.01
C ASP A 445 -3.57 21.73 3.37
N VAL A 446 -3.77 21.22 4.59
CA VAL A 446 -3.12 20.00 5.07
C VAL A 446 -3.52 18.83 4.16
N ALA A 447 -4.80 18.71 3.77
CA ALA A 447 -5.24 17.66 2.86
C ALA A 447 -4.59 17.75 1.47
N LYS A 448 -4.47 18.96 0.91
CA LYS A 448 -3.78 19.21 -0.36
C LYS A 448 -2.31 18.87 -0.27
N TYR A 449 -1.65 19.32 0.80
CA TYR A 449 -0.25 19.07 1.05
C TYR A 449 0.03 17.55 1.11
N LEU A 450 -0.77 16.80 1.86
CA LEU A 450 -0.61 15.34 1.98
C LEU A 450 -0.89 14.59 0.66
N TYR A 451 -1.65 15.18 -0.26
CA TYR A 451 -1.90 14.63 -1.59
C TYR A 451 -0.80 14.99 -2.60
N GLU A 452 -0.29 16.22 -2.60
CA GLU A 452 0.67 16.69 -3.61
C GLU A 452 2.13 16.33 -3.29
N ASN A 453 2.43 16.01 -2.03
CA ASN A 453 3.78 15.69 -1.59
C ASN A 453 3.97 14.18 -1.39
N ASP A 454 5.16 13.71 -1.74
CA ASP A 454 5.58 12.34 -1.52
C ASP A 454 5.99 12.12 -0.07
N LEU A 455 5.27 11.24 0.64
CA LEU A 455 5.52 10.93 2.05
C LEU A 455 6.59 9.85 2.25
N ARG A 456 6.98 9.11 1.19
CA ARG A 456 7.96 8.03 1.26
C ARG A 456 8.96 8.12 0.11
N SER A 457 9.78 9.17 0.09
CA SER A 457 10.80 9.36 -0.96
C SER A 457 11.87 8.26 -1.03
N ASP A 458 11.89 7.33 -0.08
CA ASP A 458 12.72 6.13 -0.08
C ASP A 458 12.15 4.98 -0.92
N ILE A 459 10.89 5.09 -1.36
CA ILE A 459 10.22 4.18 -2.29
C ILE A 459 10.05 4.91 -3.63
N GLU A 460 10.21 4.21 -4.75
CA GLU A 460 10.01 4.83 -6.07
C GLU A 460 8.54 5.24 -6.27
N GLY A 461 8.27 6.35 -6.96
CA GLY A 461 6.92 6.85 -7.21
C GLY A 461 6.53 8.00 -6.29
N THR A 462 5.24 8.15 -6.01
CA THR A 462 4.73 9.19 -5.09
C THR A 462 3.78 8.52 -4.12
N GLN A 463 4.15 8.49 -2.85
CA GLN A 463 3.37 7.89 -1.79
C GLN A 463 2.61 8.99 -1.06
N ASN A 464 1.43 9.32 -1.57
CA ASN A 464 0.58 10.39 -1.06
C ASN A 464 -0.66 9.84 -0.34
N LEU A 465 -1.44 10.74 0.29
CA LEU A 465 -2.70 10.42 0.94
C LEU A 465 -3.88 11.05 0.21
N VAL A 466 -4.92 10.27 0.00
CA VAL A 466 -6.22 10.76 -0.47
C VAL A 466 -7.16 10.88 0.73
N THR A 467 -7.77 12.06 0.91
CA THR A 467 -8.57 12.40 2.10
C THR A 467 -10.06 12.44 1.76
N TYR A 468 -10.83 11.53 2.37
CA TYR A 468 -12.29 11.54 2.35
C TYR A 468 -12.82 12.17 3.62
N VAL A 469 -13.94 12.88 3.50
CA VAL A 469 -14.55 13.58 4.63
C VAL A 469 -16.04 13.24 4.71
N VAL A 470 -16.50 12.89 5.91
CA VAL A 470 -17.91 12.69 6.23
C VAL A 470 -18.34 13.74 7.25
N GLY A 471 -19.14 14.71 6.80
CA GLY A 471 -19.86 15.64 7.67
C GLY A 471 -21.02 14.92 8.36
N PHE A 472 -20.81 14.52 9.61
CA PHE A 472 -21.82 13.82 10.39
C PHE A 472 -22.70 14.84 11.13
N PHE A 473 -23.99 14.91 10.82
CA PHE A 473 -24.93 15.95 11.28
C PHE A 473 -24.49 17.39 10.97
N THR A 474 -23.60 17.56 10.00
CA THR A 474 -23.04 18.86 9.63
C THR A 474 -22.76 18.93 8.13
N ASP A 475 -22.78 20.14 7.56
CA ASP A 475 -22.57 20.41 6.13
C ASP A 475 -21.99 21.81 5.93
N PHE A 476 -20.69 21.91 5.66
CA PHE A 476 -19.97 23.20 5.49
C PHE A 476 -18.91 23.10 4.39
N ASP A 477 -18.66 24.22 3.70
CA ASP A 477 -17.78 24.32 2.52
C ASP A 477 -16.36 23.81 2.81
N LEU A 478 -15.73 24.23 3.92
CA LEU A 478 -14.39 23.76 4.32
C LEU A 478 -14.24 22.23 4.33
N LEU A 479 -15.24 21.47 4.76
CA LEU A 479 -15.17 19.99 4.76
C LEU A 479 -15.26 19.41 3.34
N SER A 480 -16.04 20.07 2.47
CA SER A 480 -16.10 19.75 1.05
C SER A 480 -14.79 20.09 0.35
N ASP A 481 -14.23 21.26 0.62
CA ASP A 481 -12.98 21.74 0.05
C ASP A 481 -11.81 20.88 0.53
N THR A 482 -11.78 20.48 1.81
CA THR A 482 -10.83 19.50 2.35
C THR A 482 -10.82 18.19 1.54
N ALA A 483 -12.00 17.64 1.26
CA ALA A 483 -12.10 16.42 0.46
C ALA A 483 -11.65 16.66 -0.99
N ALA A 484 -12.00 17.80 -1.59
CA ALA A 484 -11.62 18.15 -2.96
C ALA A 484 -10.10 18.36 -3.10
N ASN A 485 -9.49 19.12 -2.19
CA ASN A 485 -8.07 19.41 -2.10
C ASN A 485 -7.27 18.13 -1.80
N GLY A 486 -7.76 17.26 -0.91
CA GLY A 486 -7.24 15.92 -0.68
C GLY A 486 -7.63 14.87 -1.75
N ARG A 487 -8.27 15.26 -2.85
CA ARG A 487 -8.77 14.42 -3.97
C ARG A 487 -9.72 13.28 -3.61
N GLY A 488 -10.29 13.25 -2.41
CA GLY A 488 -11.34 12.31 -2.02
C GLY A 488 -12.73 12.79 -2.40
N LEU A 489 -13.74 12.24 -1.71
CA LEU A 489 -15.14 12.66 -1.83
C LEU A 489 -15.67 13.14 -0.48
N TYR A 490 -16.56 14.13 -0.55
CA TYR A 490 -17.31 14.63 0.58
C TYR A 490 -18.68 13.96 0.65
N PHE A 491 -19.06 13.50 1.84
CA PHE A 491 -20.38 12.96 2.12
C PHE A 491 -20.98 13.62 3.35
N THR A 492 -22.30 13.69 3.41
CA THR A 492 -23.04 14.08 4.61
C THR A 492 -23.87 12.91 5.11
N ALA A 493 -24.02 12.81 6.43
CA ALA A 493 -24.80 11.76 7.07
C ALA A 493 -25.45 12.29 8.35
N ASP A 494 -26.73 12.00 8.58
CA ASP A 494 -27.51 12.47 9.74
C ASP A 494 -28.15 11.31 10.53
N SER A 495 -27.70 10.09 10.29
CA SER A 495 -28.20 8.87 10.91
C SER A 495 -27.21 7.72 10.73
N ALA A 496 -27.38 6.63 11.50
CA ALA A 496 -26.58 5.43 11.36
C ALA A 496 -26.63 4.88 9.92
N ALA A 497 -27.83 4.76 9.34
CA ALA A 497 -28.01 4.26 7.98
C ALA A 497 -27.36 5.17 6.92
N ALA A 498 -27.46 6.49 7.08
CA ALA A 498 -26.80 7.44 6.18
C ALA A 498 -25.26 7.36 6.32
N LEU A 499 -24.75 7.20 7.54
CA LEU A 499 -23.32 7.05 7.79
C LEU A 499 -22.77 5.73 7.23
N THR A 500 -23.48 4.62 7.38
CA THR A 500 -23.13 3.33 6.75
C THR A 500 -23.09 3.49 5.23
N ALA A 501 -24.08 4.16 4.63
CA ALA A 501 -24.10 4.40 3.19
C ALA A 501 -22.96 5.34 2.73
N ALA A 502 -22.62 6.37 3.51
CA ALA A 502 -21.53 7.28 3.22
C ALA A 502 -20.17 6.57 3.27
N LEU A 503 -19.89 5.80 4.33
CA LEU A 503 -18.65 5.03 4.46
C LEU A 503 -18.56 3.91 3.42
N GLY A 504 -19.68 3.21 3.15
CA GLY A 504 -19.74 2.21 2.09
C GLY A 504 -19.44 2.81 0.71
N LYS A 505 -19.96 4.02 0.41
CA LYS A 505 -19.64 4.75 -0.84
C LYS A 505 -18.20 5.24 -0.87
N ALA A 506 -17.68 5.78 0.23
CA ALA A 506 -16.30 6.22 0.33
C ALA A 506 -15.35 5.05 0.05
N ILE A 507 -15.55 3.91 0.71
CA ILE A 507 -14.74 2.72 0.49
C ILE A 507 -14.99 2.15 -0.90
N THR A 508 -16.21 2.15 -1.43
CA THR A 508 -16.45 1.72 -2.81
C THR A 508 -15.75 2.63 -3.83
N ASP A 509 -15.69 3.94 -3.60
CA ASP A 509 -14.95 4.88 -4.46
C ASP A 509 -13.44 4.68 -4.32
N ILE A 510 -12.93 4.43 -3.11
CA ILE A 510 -11.56 3.97 -2.87
C ILE A 510 -11.31 2.70 -3.68
N LEU A 511 -12.23 1.73 -3.59
CA LEU A 511 -12.16 0.46 -4.30
C LEU A 511 -12.36 0.60 -5.82
N TYR A 512 -12.98 1.70 -6.26
CA TYR A 512 -13.15 2.04 -7.66
C TYR A 512 -11.94 2.80 -8.21
N ARG A 513 -11.27 3.63 -7.41
CA ARG A 513 -10.03 4.34 -7.80
C ARG A 513 -8.84 3.40 -7.91
N ILE A 514 -8.86 2.35 -7.09
CA ILE A 514 -7.99 1.20 -7.29
C ILE A 514 -8.53 0.29 -8.42
N SER A 515 -9.70 0.54 -9.03
CA SER A 515 -10.29 -0.19 -10.16
C SER A 515 -10.09 0.59 -11.45
N ALA A 516 -9.79 -0.12 -12.54
CA ALA A 516 -9.76 0.51 -13.84
C ALA A 516 -10.58 -0.31 -14.82
N GLY A 517 -11.23 0.37 -15.77
CA GLY A 517 -11.95 -0.24 -16.88
C GLY A 517 -11.30 0.24 -18.17
N THR A 518 -10.85 -0.67 -19.03
CA THR A 518 -9.80 -0.31 -20.00
C THR A 518 -10.00 -0.83 -21.43
N ALA A 519 -10.96 -1.72 -21.73
CA ALA A 519 -11.21 -2.10 -23.13
C ALA A 519 -12.65 -2.57 -23.44
N VAL A 520 -13.26 -2.01 -24.51
CA VAL A 520 -14.58 -2.40 -25.02
C VAL A 520 -14.46 -2.80 -26.49
N SER A 521 -15.03 -3.96 -26.85
CA SER A 521 -15.18 -4.42 -28.23
C SER A 521 -16.66 -4.41 -28.63
N THR A 522 -16.98 -3.89 -29.80
CA THR A 522 -18.35 -3.87 -30.32
C THR A 522 -18.43 -4.77 -31.55
N ILE A 523 -19.47 -5.60 -31.61
CA ILE A 523 -19.71 -6.52 -32.73
C ILE A 523 -21.06 -6.20 -33.33
N THR A 524 -21.05 -5.87 -34.61
CA THR A 524 -22.26 -5.93 -35.44
C THR A 524 -22.35 -7.31 -36.09
N ASN A 525 -23.46 -8.02 -35.89
CA ASN A 525 -23.66 -9.35 -36.45
C ASN A 525 -24.71 -9.30 -37.55
N SER A 526 -24.28 -9.08 -38.79
CA SER A 526 -25.19 -8.96 -39.95
C SER A 526 -25.75 -10.30 -40.45
N ALA A 527 -25.33 -11.44 -39.89
CA ALA A 527 -25.77 -12.77 -40.31
C ALA A 527 -26.91 -13.37 -39.45
N GLU A 528 -27.07 -12.92 -38.20
CA GLU A 528 -28.08 -13.44 -37.26
C GLU A 528 -28.88 -12.32 -36.56
N SER A 529 -29.23 -11.24 -37.26
CA SER A 529 -30.21 -10.23 -36.79
C SER A 529 -29.99 -9.54 -35.42
N ALA A 530 -28.90 -9.81 -34.69
CA ALA A 530 -28.64 -9.29 -33.35
C ALA A 530 -27.19 -8.79 -33.23
N ASP A 531 -27.03 -7.51 -32.91
CA ASP A 531 -25.73 -6.91 -32.60
C ASP A 531 -25.35 -7.21 -31.13
N TYR A 532 -24.07 -7.42 -30.86
CA TYR A 532 -23.56 -7.76 -29.53
C TYR A 532 -22.42 -6.82 -29.11
N LEU A 533 -22.27 -6.59 -27.82
CA LEU A 533 -21.13 -5.86 -27.25
C LEU A 533 -20.38 -6.78 -26.30
N ILE A 534 -19.08 -6.87 -26.50
CA ILE A 534 -18.17 -7.65 -25.67
C ILE A 534 -17.28 -6.68 -24.93
N ARG A 535 -17.30 -6.71 -23.60
CA ARG A 535 -16.58 -5.76 -22.77
C ARG A 535 -15.62 -6.48 -21.85
N ALA A 536 -14.40 -5.99 -21.79
CA ALA A 536 -13.43 -6.34 -20.77
C ALA A 536 -13.45 -5.31 -19.63
N LYS A 537 -13.26 -5.77 -18.39
CA LYS A 537 -13.04 -4.94 -17.19
C LYS A 537 -12.02 -5.63 -16.29
N PHE A 538 -11.53 -4.90 -15.30
CA PHE A 538 -10.70 -5.50 -14.27
C PHE A 538 -10.78 -4.84 -12.89
N LEU A 539 -10.33 -5.60 -11.89
CA LEU A 539 -10.08 -5.17 -10.53
C LEU A 539 -8.57 -5.32 -10.25
N PRO A 540 -7.78 -4.23 -10.34
CA PRO A 540 -6.33 -4.19 -10.18
C PRO A 540 -5.81 -4.75 -8.86
N LEU A 541 -6.58 -4.73 -7.76
CA LEU A 541 -6.11 -5.28 -6.48
C LEU A 541 -6.36 -6.78 -6.31
N SER A 542 -7.41 -7.31 -6.93
CA SER A 542 -7.69 -8.74 -6.88
C SER A 542 -7.13 -9.49 -8.10
N TRP A 543 -6.56 -8.76 -9.06
CA TRP A 543 -6.07 -9.27 -10.36
C TRP A 543 -7.18 -10.03 -11.10
N GLN A 544 -8.43 -9.56 -10.95
CA GLN A 544 -9.60 -10.20 -11.51
C GLN A 544 -9.99 -9.49 -12.79
N GLY A 545 -10.07 -10.25 -13.89
CA GLY A 545 -10.65 -9.80 -15.14
C GLY A 545 -12.07 -10.26 -15.31
N PHE A 546 -12.82 -9.48 -16.06
CA PHE A 546 -14.20 -9.76 -16.43
C PHE A 546 -14.34 -9.62 -17.93
N LEU A 547 -14.98 -10.59 -18.56
CA LEU A 547 -15.32 -10.55 -19.99
C LEU A 547 -16.81 -10.81 -20.15
N GLU A 548 -17.53 -9.75 -20.49
CA GLU A 548 -18.99 -9.74 -20.50
C GLU A 548 -19.52 -9.62 -21.92
N ALA A 549 -20.57 -10.38 -22.25
CA ALA A 549 -21.32 -10.21 -23.49
C ALA A 549 -22.71 -9.62 -23.26
N PHE A 550 -23.13 -8.70 -24.13
CA PHE A 550 -24.45 -8.07 -24.09
C PHE A 550 -25.09 -8.09 -25.47
N THR A 551 -26.41 -8.23 -25.52
CA THR A 551 -27.18 -7.85 -26.72
C THR A 551 -27.21 -6.33 -26.87
N GLN A 552 -27.31 -5.84 -28.10
CA GLN A 552 -27.59 -4.45 -28.40
C GLN A 552 -29.10 -4.18 -28.52
N PRO A 553 -29.58 -2.97 -28.19
CA PRO A 553 -28.81 -1.86 -27.61
C PRO A 553 -28.40 -2.15 -26.16
N TYR A 554 -27.19 -1.71 -25.80
CA TYR A 554 -26.68 -1.72 -24.44
C TYR A 554 -27.17 -0.50 -23.64
N PHE A 555 -27.38 -0.69 -22.34
CA PHE A 555 -27.57 0.39 -21.37
C PHE A 555 -26.89 0.00 -20.05
N GLU A 556 -26.50 0.98 -19.28
CA GLU A 556 -25.84 0.76 -17.98
C GLU A 556 -26.74 -0.01 -17.01
N GLY A 557 -26.19 -1.01 -16.32
CA GLY A 557 -26.94 -1.92 -15.46
C GLY A 557 -27.63 -3.09 -16.18
N LYS A 558 -27.53 -3.22 -17.50
CA LYS A 558 -28.00 -4.41 -18.22
C LYS A 558 -27.23 -5.65 -17.76
N THR A 559 -27.91 -6.77 -17.57
CA THR A 559 -27.28 -8.05 -17.23
C THR A 559 -26.59 -8.65 -18.46
N PRO A 560 -25.35 -9.16 -18.33
CA PRO A 560 -24.68 -9.83 -19.43
C PRO A 560 -25.35 -11.17 -19.76
N LEU A 561 -25.27 -11.58 -21.03
CA LEU A 561 -25.65 -12.91 -21.51
C LEU A 561 -24.81 -13.99 -20.84
N TRP A 562 -23.52 -13.73 -20.74
CA TRP A 562 -22.53 -14.52 -20.03
C TRP A 562 -21.41 -13.59 -19.57
N GLU A 563 -20.73 -14.02 -18.51
CA GLU A 563 -19.53 -13.38 -18.00
C GLU A 563 -18.50 -14.51 -17.84
N ALA A 564 -17.40 -14.41 -18.59
CA ALA A 564 -16.50 -15.53 -18.80
C ALA A 564 -15.70 -15.89 -17.54
N GLY A 565 -15.32 -14.91 -16.72
CA GLY A 565 -14.62 -15.17 -15.46
C GLY A 565 -15.45 -15.99 -14.48
N ARG A 566 -16.75 -15.71 -14.39
CA ARG A 566 -17.72 -16.46 -13.60
C ARG A 566 -17.96 -17.86 -14.17
N VAL A 567 -18.11 -17.98 -15.49
CA VAL A 567 -18.26 -19.30 -16.13
C VAL A 567 -17.02 -20.16 -15.90
N LEU A 568 -15.83 -19.55 -15.92
CA LEU A 568 -14.57 -20.23 -15.62
C LEU A 568 -14.49 -20.62 -14.14
N ALA A 569 -14.86 -19.73 -13.23
CA ALA A 569 -14.93 -20.00 -11.79
C ALA A 569 -15.88 -21.14 -11.43
N GLU A 570 -17.06 -21.19 -12.05
CA GLU A 570 -18.08 -22.23 -11.84
C GLU A 570 -17.69 -23.60 -12.42
N ARG A 571 -16.67 -23.66 -13.28
CA ARG A 571 -16.23 -24.89 -13.97
C ARG A 571 -15.33 -25.77 -13.11
N ILE A 572 -14.66 -25.19 -12.12
CA ILE A 572 -13.68 -25.88 -11.27
C ILE A 572 -14.43 -26.55 -10.10
N ASP A 573 -14.76 -27.84 -10.25
CA ASP A 573 -15.19 -28.67 -9.12
C ASP A 573 -13.99 -28.87 -8.18
N LEU A 574 -14.12 -28.34 -6.95
CA LEU A 574 -13.08 -27.99 -5.98
C LEU A 574 -12.15 -29.12 -5.47
N ASN A 575 -12.01 -30.28 -6.14
CA ASN A 575 -11.21 -31.37 -5.57
C ASN A 575 -10.60 -32.43 -6.50
N THR A 576 -10.81 -32.47 -7.83
CA THR A 576 -10.01 -33.36 -8.72
C THR A 576 -10.40 -33.22 -10.19
N ALA A 577 -9.41 -33.08 -11.07
CA ALA A 577 -9.46 -33.03 -12.54
C ALA A 577 -9.84 -31.67 -13.15
N ASN A 578 -8.83 -30.82 -13.32
CA ASN A 578 -8.94 -29.55 -14.03
C ASN A 578 -9.10 -29.79 -15.56
N ASP A 579 -10.26 -29.44 -16.12
CA ASP A 579 -10.64 -29.68 -17.53
C ASP A 579 -10.23 -28.55 -18.50
N ARG A 580 -9.38 -27.62 -18.06
CA ARG A 580 -8.89 -26.52 -18.90
C ARG A 580 -7.84 -27.01 -19.89
N GLU A 581 -8.03 -26.68 -21.16
CA GLU A 581 -7.05 -26.92 -22.23
C GLU A 581 -6.08 -25.73 -22.29
N ILE A 582 -4.94 -25.84 -21.58
CA ILE A 582 -3.90 -24.80 -21.56
C ILE A 582 -2.64 -25.36 -22.20
N PHE A 583 -2.04 -24.60 -23.11
CA PHE A 583 -0.80 -24.99 -23.76
C PHE A 583 0.20 -23.83 -23.84
N THR A 584 1.47 -24.18 -24.01
CA THR A 584 2.59 -23.23 -24.11
C THR A 584 3.48 -23.56 -25.31
N TYR A 585 4.42 -22.66 -25.60
CA TYR A 585 5.43 -22.80 -26.62
C TYR A 585 6.77 -23.19 -26.00
N MET A 586 7.42 -24.21 -26.57
CA MET A 586 8.78 -24.62 -26.25
C MET A 586 9.57 -24.82 -27.54
N ASP A 587 10.45 -23.89 -27.89
CA ASP A 587 11.19 -23.92 -29.16
C ASP A 587 12.08 -25.16 -29.32
N SER A 588 12.59 -25.70 -28.21
CA SER A 588 13.47 -26.88 -28.18
C SER A 588 12.73 -28.19 -28.45
N GLU A 589 11.40 -28.21 -28.35
CA GLU A 589 10.60 -29.44 -28.39
C GLU A 589 9.95 -29.70 -29.75
N SER A 590 9.57 -30.97 -29.96
CA SER A 590 8.82 -31.39 -31.15
C SER A 590 7.69 -32.35 -30.74
N PRO A 591 6.42 -31.94 -30.84
CA PRO A 591 5.95 -30.64 -31.32
C PRO A 591 6.33 -29.47 -30.40
N LYS A 592 6.42 -28.25 -30.94
CA LYS A 592 6.72 -27.03 -30.16
C LYS A 592 5.59 -26.61 -29.22
N LYS A 593 4.35 -27.01 -29.55
CA LYS A 593 3.19 -26.86 -28.69
C LYS A 593 3.23 -27.96 -27.63
N GLN A 594 3.24 -27.56 -26.37
CA GLN A 594 3.28 -28.46 -25.22
C GLN A 594 2.10 -28.15 -24.31
N ASP A 595 1.42 -29.18 -23.82
CA ASP A 595 0.31 -29.00 -22.88
C ASP A 595 0.85 -28.55 -21.52
N PHE A 596 0.23 -27.52 -20.94
CA PHE A 596 0.64 -26.91 -19.68
C PHE A 596 0.03 -27.69 -18.50
N GLU A 597 0.44 -28.94 -18.32
CA GLU A 597 -0.14 -29.87 -17.33
C GLU A 597 0.91 -30.35 -16.32
N SER A 598 0.49 -30.64 -15.08
CA SER A 598 1.40 -31.08 -14.02
C SER A 598 1.99 -32.47 -14.28
N ASP A 599 1.35 -33.30 -15.11
CA ASP A 599 1.83 -34.61 -15.52
C ASP A 599 2.61 -34.60 -16.84
N ASN A 600 2.79 -33.43 -17.48
CA ASN A 600 3.71 -33.27 -18.59
C ASN A 600 5.16 -33.18 -18.07
N PHE A 601 5.83 -34.32 -17.93
CA PHE A 601 7.20 -34.40 -17.39
C PHE A 601 8.23 -33.55 -18.15
N THR A 602 8.10 -33.42 -19.47
CA THR A 602 9.01 -32.59 -20.27
C THR A 602 8.88 -31.11 -19.91
N LEU A 603 7.65 -30.64 -19.70
CA LEU A 603 7.38 -29.30 -19.23
C LEU A 603 7.89 -29.09 -17.79
N VAL A 604 7.58 -30.01 -16.87
CA VAL A 604 8.00 -29.92 -15.46
C VAL A 604 9.52 -29.85 -15.35
N GLU A 605 10.26 -30.67 -16.10
CA GLU A 605 11.73 -30.64 -16.12
C GLU A 605 12.28 -29.28 -16.60
N ALA A 606 11.69 -28.70 -17.65
CA ALA A 606 12.07 -27.38 -18.13
C ALA A 606 11.76 -26.28 -17.09
N LEU A 607 10.58 -26.34 -16.47
CA LEU A 607 10.14 -25.36 -15.49
C LEU A 607 10.92 -25.39 -14.18
N ASN A 608 11.40 -26.55 -13.72
CA ASN A 608 12.34 -26.61 -12.60
C ASN A 608 13.56 -25.71 -12.83
N THR A 609 14.12 -25.76 -14.04
CA THR A 609 15.27 -24.93 -14.40
C THR A 609 14.89 -23.46 -14.51
N GLU A 610 13.77 -23.15 -15.15
CA GLU A 610 13.33 -21.76 -15.38
C GLU A 610 12.89 -21.05 -14.11
N TRP A 611 12.21 -21.76 -13.22
CA TRP A 611 11.70 -21.23 -11.94
C TRP A 611 12.71 -21.38 -10.81
N SER A 612 13.89 -21.94 -11.08
CA SER A 612 14.94 -22.20 -10.09
C SER A 612 14.47 -23.09 -8.93
N GLU A 613 13.59 -24.04 -9.24
CA GLU A 613 13.05 -25.00 -8.29
C GLU A 613 13.82 -26.33 -8.35
N SER A 614 13.86 -27.01 -7.20
CA SER A 614 14.59 -28.28 -7.05
C SER A 614 13.68 -29.49 -6.77
N ASP A 615 12.38 -29.24 -6.62
CA ASP A 615 11.37 -30.23 -6.30
C ASP A 615 10.26 -30.20 -7.35
N ASP A 616 10.05 -31.33 -8.03
CA ASP A 616 9.01 -31.47 -9.06
C ASP A 616 7.62 -31.20 -8.47
N ASP A 617 7.39 -31.56 -7.20
CA ASP A 617 6.10 -31.37 -6.53
C ASP A 617 5.78 -29.87 -6.39
N GLU A 618 6.79 -29.02 -6.15
CA GLU A 618 6.63 -27.55 -6.09
C GLU A 618 6.21 -26.98 -7.45
N VAL A 619 6.87 -27.39 -8.53
CA VAL A 619 6.53 -26.98 -9.89
C VAL A 619 5.14 -27.45 -10.29
N GLN A 620 4.79 -28.69 -9.94
CA GLN A 620 3.46 -29.26 -10.20
C GLN A 620 2.35 -28.52 -9.46
N ASP A 621 2.57 -28.18 -8.19
CA ASP A 621 1.64 -27.35 -7.41
C ASP A 621 1.44 -25.97 -8.05
N MET A 622 2.51 -25.33 -8.54
CA MET A 622 2.42 -24.04 -9.22
C MET A 622 1.68 -24.15 -10.56
N ILE A 623 1.95 -25.18 -11.36
CA ILE A 623 1.19 -25.46 -12.60
C ILE A 623 -0.30 -25.62 -12.27
N ASN A 624 -0.63 -26.43 -11.28
CA ASN A 624 -2.00 -26.66 -10.85
C ASN A 624 -2.66 -25.37 -10.37
N PHE A 625 -1.95 -24.56 -9.58
CA PHE A 625 -2.40 -23.22 -9.20
C PHE A 625 -2.69 -22.38 -10.43
N ILE A 626 -1.75 -22.21 -11.38
CA ILE A 626 -1.97 -21.41 -12.60
C ILE A 626 -3.17 -21.92 -13.42
N ARG A 627 -3.36 -23.24 -13.49
CA ARG A 627 -4.52 -23.83 -14.14
C ARG A 627 -5.82 -23.59 -13.37
N GLY A 628 -5.80 -23.24 -12.09
CA GLY A 628 -6.99 -22.89 -11.30
C GLY A 628 -7.31 -23.83 -10.14
N ASP A 629 -6.40 -24.73 -9.77
CA ASP A 629 -6.54 -25.53 -8.55
C ASP A 629 -6.43 -24.63 -7.30
N GLU A 630 -7.43 -24.66 -6.43
CA GLU A 630 -7.54 -23.80 -5.26
C GLU A 630 -6.99 -24.43 -3.96
N SER A 631 -6.48 -25.67 -4.00
CA SER A 631 -6.08 -26.42 -2.81
C SER A 631 -5.00 -25.70 -1.97
N ASN A 632 -4.22 -24.84 -2.64
CA ASN A 632 -3.13 -24.07 -2.05
C ASN A 632 -3.43 -22.56 -1.93
N ASP A 633 -4.63 -22.10 -2.31
CA ASP A 633 -5.04 -20.69 -2.22
C ASP A 633 -5.19 -20.25 -0.75
N GLY A 634 -4.66 -19.06 -0.42
CA GLY A 634 -4.73 -18.49 0.93
C GLY A 634 -3.89 -19.23 1.97
N GLY A 635 -3.06 -20.19 1.52
CA GLY A 635 -2.10 -20.92 2.32
C GLY A 635 -0.69 -20.76 1.75
N LYS A 636 -0.31 -21.66 0.84
CA LYS A 636 1.01 -21.64 0.18
C LYS A 636 1.10 -20.55 -0.89
N TYR A 637 -0.01 -20.26 -1.55
CA TYR A 637 -0.12 -19.24 -2.61
C TYR A 637 -1.15 -18.17 -2.25
N ARG A 638 -1.16 -17.07 -3.00
CA ARG A 638 -2.13 -15.98 -2.85
C ARG A 638 -3.57 -16.52 -2.95
N ASP A 639 -4.47 -15.90 -2.22
CA ASP A 639 -5.90 -16.21 -2.29
C ASP A 639 -6.54 -15.53 -3.51
N ARG A 640 -7.04 -16.33 -4.46
CA ARG A 640 -7.77 -15.83 -5.65
C ARG A 640 -9.27 -15.73 -5.45
N ARG A 641 -9.79 -16.24 -4.31
CA ARG A 641 -11.21 -16.23 -3.93
C ARG A 641 -12.10 -16.89 -4.97
N GLY A 642 -11.62 -17.98 -5.55
CA GLY A 642 -12.31 -18.73 -6.59
C GLY A 642 -12.43 -17.99 -7.92
N TRP A 643 -11.60 -16.98 -8.20
CA TRP A 643 -11.59 -16.27 -9.48
C TRP A 643 -10.29 -16.46 -10.24
N PHE A 644 -10.38 -17.06 -11.42
CA PHE A 644 -9.18 -17.54 -12.14
C PHE A 644 -8.81 -16.70 -13.37
N LEU A 645 -9.75 -15.92 -13.90
CA LEU A 645 -9.48 -15.02 -15.03
C LEU A 645 -8.73 -13.78 -14.53
N GLY A 646 -7.50 -13.60 -15.01
CA GLY A 646 -6.66 -12.45 -14.75
C GLY A 646 -7.25 -11.16 -15.30
N ASP A 647 -6.83 -10.02 -14.75
CA ASP A 647 -7.25 -8.70 -15.20
C ASP A 647 -6.95 -8.46 -16.69
N ILE A 648 -7.95 -7.92 -17.38
CA ILE A 648 -7.87 -7.54 -18.79
C ILE A 648 -7.75 -6.02 -18.85
N ILE A 649 -6.51 -5.55 -18.94
CA ILE A 649 -6.22 -4.12 -18.96
C ILE A 649 -6.32 -3.60 -20.40
N TYR A 650 -5.28 -3.74 -21.22
CA TYR A 650 -5.24 -3.11 -22.55
C TYR A 650 -5.62 -4.04 -23.70
N SER A 651 -5.95 -5.29 -23.41
CA SER A 651 -6.36 -6.25 -24.44
C SER A 651 -7.85 -6.09 -24.79
N ALA A 652 -8.12 -5.52 -25.95
CA ALA A 652 -9.47 -5.46 -26.50
C ALA A 652 -9.90 -6.85 -27.03
N PRO A 653 -11.05 -7.40 -26.61
CA PRO A 653 -11.50 -8.70 -27.07
C PRO A 653 -11.72 -8.74 -28.59
N LYS A 654 -11.16 -9.76 -29.26
CA LYS A 654 -11.31 -9.98 -30.70
C LYS A 654 -12.22 -11.16 -30.99
N VAL A 655 -13.34 -10.90 -31.66
CA VAL A 655 -14.29 -11.96 -32.04
C VAL A 655 -14.05 -12.43 -33.46
N VAL A 656 -13.96 -13.75 -33.61
CA VAL A 656 -13.66 -14.44 -34.85
C VAL A 656 -14.70 -15.53 -35.08
N GLY A 657 -15.47 -15.38 -36.15
CA GLY A 657 -16.38 -16.40 -36.65
C GLY A 657 -15.94 -16.88 -38.04
N PRO A 658 -16.86 -17.32 -38.90
CA PRO A 658 -16.55 -17.67 -40.29
C PRO A 658 -15.81 -16.55 -41.03
N PRO A 659 -14.87 -16.87 -41.97
CA PRO A 659 -14.10 -15.85 -42.69
C PRO A 659 -14.99 -14.82 -43.38
N ARG A 660 -14.81 -13.53 -43.05
CA ARG A 660 -15.59 -12.42 -43.60
C ARG A 660 -14.87 -11.68 -44.71
N SER A 661 -13.55 -11.73 -44.71
CA SER A 661 -12.68 -11.11 -45.71
C SER A 661 -13.12 -11.51 -47.12
N PHE A 662 -13.03 -10.58 -48.07
CA PHE A 662 -13.39 -10.85 -49.47
C PHE A 662 -12.17 -10.63 -50.36
N PHE A 663 -11.40 -11.70 -50.55
CA PHE A 663 -10.33 -11.78 -51.53
C PHE A 663 -10.90 -12.32 -52.86
N LEU A 664 -10.46 -11.76 -54.00
CA LEU A 664 -10.98 -12.11 -55.34
C LEU A 664 -10.40 -13.43 -55.84
N GLU A 665 -9.34 -13.90 -55.17
CA GLU A 665 -8.64 -15.14 -55.41
C GLU A 665 -9.59 -16.34 -55.20
N ASN A 666 -9.64 -17.24 -56.19
CA ASN A 666 -10.60 -18.36 -56.21
C ASN A 666 -10.37 -19.35 -55.06
N ASP A 667 -9.12 -19.48 -54.61
CA ASP A 667 -8.73 -20.31 -53.49
C ASP A 667 -9.25 -19.73 -52.16
N HIS A 668 -9.28 -18.41 -51.99
CA HIS A 668 -9.90 -17.78 -50.81
C HIS A 668 -11.43 -17.98 -50.78
N GLN A 669 -12.10 -17.93 -51.92
CA GLN A 669 -13.55 -18.24 -51.97
C GLN A 669 -13.83 -19.68 -51.56
N THR A 670 -12.92 -20.59 -51.89
CA THR A 670 -12.95 -21.99 -51.44
C THR A 670 -12.74 -22.07 -49.92
N PHE A 671 -11.71 -21.39 -49.38
CA PHE A 671 -11.44 -21.30 -47.94
C PHE A 671 -12.65 -20.80 -47.15
N LYS A 672 -13.29 -19.73 -47.62
CA LYS A 672 -14.49 -19.18 -46.98
C LYS A 672 -15.66 -20.18 -46.99
N SER A 673 -15.79 -20.96 -48.05
CA SER A 673 -16.82 -21.99 -48.16
C SER A 673 -16.55 -23.17 -47.22
N GLU A 674 -15.29 -23.61 -47.12
CA GLU A 674 -14.87 -24.69 -46.22
C GLU A 674 -15.00 -24.31 -44.73
N LYS A 675 -14.74 -23.04 -44.40
CA LYS A 675 -14.80 -22.52 -43.02
C LYS A 675 -16.11 -21.80 -42.70
N PHE A 676 -17.14 -21.99 -43.52
CA PHE A 676 -18.45 -21.36 -43.34
C PHE A 676 -19.10 -21.69 -41.99
N ASN A 677 -18.88 -22.90 -41.47
CA ASN A 677 -19.43 -23.36 -40.19
C ASN A 677 -18.45 -23.25 -39.01
N ARG A 678 -17.39 -22.42 -39.13
CA ARG A 678 -16.43 -22.23 -38.03
C ARG A 678 -17.13 -21.63 -36.81
N SER A 679 -16.95 -22.27 -35.66
CA SER A 679 -17.41 -21.76 -34.36
C SER A 679 -16.91 -20.35 -34.11
N THR A 680 -17.74 -19.51 -33.48
CA THR A 680 -17.36 -18.14 -33.14
C THR A 680 -16.68 -18.10 -31.78
N ILE A 681 -15.46 -17.58 -31.72
CA ILE A 681 -14.62 -17.49 -30.53
C ILE A 681 -14.27 -16.03 -30.24
N VAL A 682 -14.15 -15.69 -28.96
CA VAL A 682 -13.66 -14.41 -28.44
C VAL A 682 -12.25 -14.63 -27.90
N TYR A 683 -11.26 -13.96 -28.49
CA TYR A 683 -9.87 -13.98 -28.05
C TYR A 683 -9.53 -12.73 -27.24
N VAL A 684 -8.86 -12.90 -26.11
CA VAL A 684 -8.43 -11.77 -25.28
C VAL A 684 -7.18 -12.15 -24.48
N GLY A 685 -6.23 -11.24 -24.37
CA GLY A 685 -5.10 -11.38 -23.46
C GLY A 685 -5.48 -10.98 -22.04
N ALA A 686 -5.01 -11.72 -21.05
CA ALA A 686 -5.19 -11.42 -19.64
C ALA A 686 -3.85 -11.51 -18.88
N ASN A 687 -3.78 -10.80 -17.77
CA ASN A 687 -2.58 -10.75 -16.94
C ASN A 687 -2.46 -11.90 -15.92
N ASP A 688 -3.24 -12.97 -16.09
CA ASP A 688 -2.95 -14.29 -15.51
C ASP A 688 -1.93 -15.08 -16.36
N GLY A 689 -1.35 -14.43 -17.37
CA GLY A 689 -0.29 -14.99 -18.21
C GLY A 689 -0.77 -15.56 -19.54
N MET A 690 -2.07 -15.46 -19.84
CA MET A 690 -2.67 -16.21 -20.93
C MET A 690 -3.34 -15.32 -22.00
N LEU A 691 -3.24 -15.77 -23.24
CA LEU A 691 -4.27 -15.48 -24.25
C LEU A 691 -5.40 -16.50 -24.07
N HIS A 692 -6.60 -16.03 -23.76
CA HIS A 692 -7.78 -16.88 -23.62
C HIS A 692 -8.63 -16.90 -24.90
N ALA A 693 -9.21 -18.06 -25.18
CA ALA A 693 -10.21 -18.27 -26.21
C ALA A 693 -11.56 -18.67 -25.56
N PHE A 694 -12.57 -17.82 -25.62
CA PHE A 694 -13.90 -18.08 -25.06
C PHE A 694 -14.94 -18.35 -26.15
N ASN A 695 -15.78 -19.36 -25.95
CA ASN A 695 -16.90 -19.65 -26.84
C ASN A 695 -17.92 -18.50 -26.80
N PHE A 696 -18.21 -17.90 -27.96
CA PHE A 696 -19.09 -16.73 -28.02
C PHE A 696 -20.53 -17.02 -27.57
N SER A 697 -20.99 -18.27 -27.71
CA SER A 697 -22.37 -18.65 -27.41
C SER A 697 -22.70 -18.69 -25.92
N ASN A 698 -21.72 -18.97 -25.06
CA ASN A 698 -21.95 -19.26 -23.64
C ASN A 698 -20.85 -18.72 -22.70
N GLY A 699 -19.76 -18.15 -23.22
CA GLY A 699 -18.65 -17.65 -22.44
C GLY A 699 -17.74 -18.72 -21.85
N SER A 700 -17.89 -20.01 -22.21
CA SER A 700 -17.02 -21.07 -21.69
C SER A 700 -15.66 -21.03 -22.37
N GLU A 701 -14.59 -21.15 -21.58
CA GLU A 701 -13.23 -21.20 -22.10
C GLU A 701 -13.05 -22.44 -22.99
N ALA A 702 -12.61 -22.22 -24.23
CA ALA A 702 -12.24 -23.27 -25.17
C ALA A 702 -10.81 -23.74 -24.87
N TRP A 703 -9.86 -22.80 -24.81
CA TRP A 703 -8.47 -23.07 -24.48
C TRP A 703 -7.74 -21.78 -24.12
N SER A 704 -6.52 -21.91 -23.62
CA SER A 704 -5.62 -20.80 -23.31
C SER A 704 -4.18 -21.07 -23.74
N PHE A 705 -3.47 -20.01 -24.11
CA PHE A 705 -2.08 -20.05 -24.57
C PHE A 705 -1.19 -19.19 -23.68
N ILE A 706 -0.07 -19.76 -23.21
CA ILE A 706 0.97 -19.10 -22.42
C ILE A 706 2.23 -18.88 -23.28
N PRO A 707 2.62 -17.64 -23.57
CA PRO A 707 3.88 -17.33 -24.28
C PRO A 707 5.12 -17.75 -23.50
N GLU A 708 6.22 -18.03 -24.20
CA GLU A 708 7.43 -18.63 -23.62
C GLU A 708 8.10 -17.75 -22.55
N LYS A 709 8.22 -16.43 -22.75
CA LYS A 709 8.78 -15.55 -21.71
C LYS A 709 7.84 -15.39 -20.53
N ILE A 710 6.55 -15.29 -20.80
CA ILE A 710 5.54 -15.17 -19.75
C ILE A 710 5.56 -16.39 -18.85
N ARG A 711 5.75 -17.59 -19.42
CA ARG A 711 5.91 -18.85 -18.69
C ARG A 711 7.00 -18.79 -17.62
N GLN A 712 8.12 -18.11 -17.89
CA GLN A 712 9.23 -17.94 -16.94
C GLN A 712 8.84 -17.07 -15.73
N ASP A 713 7.87 -16.17 -15.89
CA ASP A 713 7.44 -15.21 -14.86
C ASP A 713 6.18 -15.63 -14.08
N LEU A 714 5.57 -16.78 -14.43
CA LEU A 714 4.35 -17.26 -13.77
C LEU A 714 4.46 -17.54 -12.28
N PRO A 715 5.62 -17.93 -11.69
CA PRO A 715 5.73 -18.06 -10.24
C PRO A 715 5.34 -16.78 -9.48
N ASN A 716 5.52 -15.61 -10.09
CA ASN A 716 5.10 -14.33 -9.49
C ASN A 716 3.57 -14.23 -9.32
N LEU A 717 2.78 -14.97 -10.11
CA LEU A 717 1.33 -15.05 -9.95
C LEU A 717 0.91 -15.82 -8.70
N THR A 718 1.81 -16.57 -8.07
CA THR A 718 1.52 -17.34 -6.85
C THR A 718 1.67 -16.49 -5.58
N LEU A 719 2.33 -15.34 -5.66
CA LEU A 719 2.68 -14.51 -4.51
C LEU A 719 1.64 -13.40 -4.29
N GLU A 720 1.32 -13.09 -3.04
CA GLU A 720 0.52 -11.90 -2.67
C GLU A 720 1.42 -10.65 -2.73
N ALA A 721 1.94 -10.40 -3.92
CA ALA A 721 2.90 -9.36 -4.22
C ALA A 721 2.30 -8.42 -5.27
N CYS A 722 3.03 -8.24 -6.34
CA CYS A 722 2.95 -7.07 -7.13
C CYS A 722 2.49 -7.38 -8.52
N HIS A 723 1.38 -6.80 -8.94
CA HIS A 723 0.81 -7.17 -10.21
C HIS A 723 1.75 -6.77 -11.35
N LYS A 724 2.10 -7.76 -12.18
CA LYS A 724 2.87 -7.56 -13.39
C LYS A 724 1.93 -7.59 -14.59
N TYR A 725 2.28 -6.85 -15.62
CA TYR A 725 1.66 -7.07 -16.93
C TYR A 725 2.18 -8.40 -17.49
N TYR A 726 1.31 -9.16 -18.14
CA TYR A 726 1.70 -10.38 -18.85
C TYR A 726 1.23 -10.30 -20.30
N VAL A 727 0.11 -10.95 -20.66
CA VAL A 727 -0.42 -10.95 -22.02
C VAL A 727 -1.44 -9.81 -22.18
N ASP A 728 -0.97 -8.62 -22.53
CA ASP A 728 -1.78 -7.39 -22.45
C ASP A 728 -2.00 -6.69 -23.81
N LEU A 729 -1.38 -7.16 -24.90
CA LEU A 729 -1.64 -6.60 -26.23
C LEU A 729 -3.00 -7.06 -26.77
N SER A 730 -3.72 -6.15 -27.43
CA SER A 730 -4.97 -6.50 -28.13
C SER A 730 -4.67 -7.47 -29.29
N PRO A 731 -5.28 -8.67 -29.34
CA PRO A 731 -5.06 -9.60 -30.44
C PRO A 731 -5.61 -9.04 -31.76
N ILE A 732 -4.86 -9.26 -32.82
CA ILE A 732 -5.33 -9.01 -34.19
C ILE A 732 -5.48 -10.32 -34.94
N VAL A 733 -6.43 -10.36 -35.87
CA VAL A 733 -6.75 -11.57 -36.61
C VAL A 733 -6.99 -11.22 -38.06
N ASN A 734 -6.31 -11.96 -38.94
CA ASN A 734 -6.39 -11.79 -40.39
C ASN A 734 -6.40 -13.15 -41.09
N ASP A 735 -7.11 -13.25 -42.21
CA ASP A 735 -6.94 -14.35 -43.15
C ASP A 735 -5.69 -14.04 -44.01
N VAL A 736 -4.73 -14.95 -44.02
CA VAL A 736 -3.42 -14.81 -44.67
C VAL A 736 -3.11 -16.02 -45.52
N TRP A 737 -2.36 -15.81 -46.59
CA TRP A 737 -1.94 -16.86 -47.51
C TRP A 737 -0.42 -16.96 -47.55
N ASP A 738 0.10 -18.18 -47.60
CA ASP A 738 1.53 -18.43 -47.79
C ASP A 738 1.76 -19.69 -48.64
N GLU A 739 2.74 -19.64 -49.55
CA GLU A 739 3.10 -20.75 -50.41
C GLU A 739 3.58 -21.97 -49.60
N ALA A 740 4.25 -21.75 -48.45
CA ALA A 740 4.73 -22.82 -47.58
C ALA A 740 3.60 -23.68 -46.99
N TRP A 741 2.35 -23.20 -47.03
CA TRP A 741 1.18 -23.92 -46.54
C TRP A 741 0.36 -24.61 -47.63
N VAL A 742 0.76 -24.48 -48.90
CA VAL A 742 0.16 -25.19 -50.02
C VAL A 742 0.68 -26.63 -50.01
N PRO A 743 -0.14 -27.66 -49.72
CA PRO A 743 0.32 -29.04 -49.73
C PRO A 743 0.58 -29.51 -51.16
N ALA A 744 1.58 -30.37 -51.36
CA ALA A 744 1.93 -30.94 -52.68
C ALA A 744 0.82 -31.79 -53.33
N ALA A 745 -0.25 -32.12 -52.60
CA ALA A 745 -1.39 -32.89 -53.06
C ALA A 745 -2.71 -32.23 -52.60
N ASN A 746 -3.31 -31.45 -53.51
CA ASN A 746 -4.68 -30.92 -53.56
C ASN A 746 -5.62 -31.24 -52.37
N ASP A 747 -5.67 -30.39 -51.33
CA ASP A 747 -6.89 -30.15 -50.51
C ASP A 747 -6.80 -28.97 -49.50
N SER A 748 -5.79 -28.10 -49.60
CA SER A 748 -5.76 -26.86 -48.83
C SER A 748 -5.46 -25.69 -49.75
N THR A 749 -6.09 -24.56 -49.49
CA THR A 749 -6.03 -23.35 -50.31
C THR A 749 -4.77 -22.52 -50.05
N GLY A 750 -3.88 -22.96 -49.14
CA GLY A 750 -2.78 -22.16 -48.61
C GLY A 750 -3.22 -21.02 -47.68
N TRP A 751 -4.53 -20.84 -47.47
CA TRP A 751 -5.08 -19.82 -46.58
C TRP A 751 -5.23 -20.32 -45.14
N LYS A 752 -4.91 -19.44 -44.20
CA LYS A 752 -5.11 -19.63 -42.76
C LYS A 752 -5.70 -18.38 -42.13
N THR A 753 -6.49 -18.53 -41.07
CA THR A 753 -6.83 -17.42 -40.18
C THR A 753 -5.80 -17.38 -39.06
N VAL A 754 -4.98 -16.34 -39.03
CA VAL A 754 -3.88 -16.20 -38.08
C VAL A 754 -4.19 -15.10 -37.07
N LEU A 755 -3.95 -15.41 -35.81
CA LEU A 755 -3.97 -14.46 -34.70
C LEU A 755 -2.53 -14.02 -34.39
N LEU A 756 -2.31 -12.71 -34.26
CA LEU A 756 -1.10 -12.15 -33.68
C LEU A 756 -1.45 -11.53 -32.32
N GLY A 757 -0.60 -11.80 -31.34
CA GLY A 757 -0.68 -11.21 -30.01
C GLY A 757 0.70 -10.81 -29.51
N GLY A 758 0.75 -10.31 -28.29
CA GLY A 758 1.99 -9.91 -27.63
C GLY A 758 1.74 -9.51 -26.19
N ASN A 759 2.83 -9.23 -25.50
CA ASN A 759 2.83 -9.02 -24.05
C ASN A 759 2.68 -7.55 -23.67
N ARG A 760 2.78 -6.62 -24.64
CA ARG A 760 2.78 -5.18 -24.40
C ARG A 760 3.83 -4.82 -23.34
N LEU A 761 3.43 -4.32 -22.16
CA LEU A 761 4.38 -3.98 -21.09
C LEU A 761 4.91 -5.22 -20.35
N GLY A 762 4.21 -6.36 -20.46
CA GLY A 762 4.61 -7.60 -19.82
C GLY A 762 5.85 -8.24 -20.43
N GLY A 763 6.22 -7.90 -21.67
CA GLY A 763 7.40 -8.49 -22.29
C GLY A 763 7.67 -8.04 -23.72
N GLU A 764 8.75 -8.56 -24.28
CA GLU A 764 9.25 -8.20 -25.62
C GLU A 764 8.64 -9.05 -26.75
N GLU A 765 7.98 -10.14 -26.39
CA GLU A 765 7.53 -11.16 -27.34
C GLU A 765 6.25 -10.81 -28.07
N TYR A 766 6.26 -11.14 -29.35
CA TYR A 766 5.08 -11.30 -30.18
C TYR A 766 4.94 -12.78 -30.52
N PHE A 767 3.70 -13.25 -30.62
CA PHE A 767 3.40 -14.62 -31.03
C PHE A 767 2.35 -14.66 -32.13
N ALA A 768 2.37 -15.72 -32.92
CA ALA A 768 1.38 -15.99 -33.95
C ALA A 768 0.79 -17.40 -33.83
N LEU A 769 -0.53 -17.49 -33.90
CA LEU A 769 -1.29 -18.74 -33.82
C LEU A 769 -2.11 -18.95 -35.10
N ASP A 770 -2.07 -20.16 -35.65
CA ASP A 770 -3.06 -20.61 -36.63
C ASP A 770 -4.33 -21.02 -35.89
N ILE A 771 -5.36 -20.18 -36.00
CA ILE A 771 -6.69 -20.37 -35.42
C ILE A 771 -7.74 -20.67 -36.51
N THR A 772 -7.30 -21.18 -37.66
CA THR A 772 -8.19 -21.56 -38.76
C THR A 772 -9.29 -22.49 -38.28
N ASN A 773 -8.92 -23.47 -37.46
CA ASN A 773 -9.82 -24.34 -36.72
C ASN A 773 -9.68 -24.00 -35.23
N PRO A 774 -10.78 -23.60 -34.55
CA PRO A 774 -10.67 -23.06 -33.20
C PRO A 774 -10.66 -24.13 -32.08
N ALA A 775 -10.77 -25.42 -32.40
CA ALA A 775 -10.66 -26.48 -31.40
C ALA A 775 -9.20 -26.60 -30.91
N ALA A 776 -8.98 -26.82 -29.61
CA ALA A 776 -7.64 -26.74 -29.04
C ALA A 776 -6.63 -27.64 -29.74
N ASP A 777 -6.97 -28.89 -30.05
CA ASP A 777 -6.12 -29.84 -30.76
C ASP A 777 -5.66 -29.36 -32.15
N ASP A 778 -6.49 -28.57 -32.84
CA ASP A 778 -6.21 -28.09 -34.19
C ASP A 778 -5.40 -26.77 -34.21
N VAL A 779 -5.34 -26.05 -33.08
CA VAL A 779 -4.58 -24.80 -32.98
C VAL A 779 -3.09 -25.09 -33.00
N SER A 780 -2.39 -24.40 -33.90
CA SER A 780 -0.93 -24.50 -34.05
C SER A 780 -0.26 -23.19 -33.69
N ILE A 781 0.81 -23.24 -32.89
CA ILE A 781 1.67 -22.08 -32.62
C ILE A 781 2.65 -21.97 -33.78
N LEU A 782 2.55 -20.90 -34.56
CA LEU A 782 3.43 -20.66 -35.70
C LEU A 782 4.81 -20.22 -35.23
N TRP A 783 4.85 -19.29 -34.27
CA TRP A 783 6.07 -18.79 -33.63
C TRP A 783 5.74 -17.95 -32.40
N ASP A 784 6.72 -17.84 -31.51
CA ASP A 784 6.78 -16.93 -30.37
C ASP A 784 8.19 -16.32 -30.35
N ASN A 785 8.31 -15.03 -30.67
CA ASN A 785 9.59 -14.40 -31.03
C ASN A 785 9.77 -13.03 -30.38
N ILE A 786 10.98 -12.79 -29.88
CA ILE A 786 11.48 -11.45 -29.57
C ILE A 786 11.92 -10.78 -30.88
N LEU A 787 11.08 -9.91 -31.41
CA LEU A 787 11.37 -9.21 -32.67
C LEU A 787 12.32 -8.03 -32.47
N PHE A 788 12.26 -7.32 -31.35
CA PHE A 788 13.08 -6.14 -31.08
C PHE A 788 13.70 -6.21 -29.68
N SER A 789 14.89 -6.81 -29.58
CA SER A 789 15.55 -7.03 -28.29
C SER A 789 15.66 -5.75 -27.44
N GLY A 790 15.31 -5.91 -26.17
CA GLY A 790 15.26 -4.87 -25.14
C GLY A 790 14.04 -3.95 -25.26
N ARG A 791 13.05 -4.24 -26.12
CA ARG A 791 11.90 -3.36 -26.36
C ARG A 791 10.59 -4.09 -26.18
N LYS A 792 9.65 -3.43 -25.54
CA LYS A 792 8.34 -3.99 -25.19
C LYS A 792 7.49 -4.19 -26.45
N SER A 793 6.74 -5.28 -26.50
CA SER A 793 5.82 -5.66 -27.60
C SER A 793 4.55 -4.80 -27.61
N SER A 794 4.72 -3.48 -27.53
CA SER A 794 3.67 -2.55 -27.15
C SER A 794 2.86 -1.97 -28.31
N THR A 795 3.03 -2.51 -29.52
CA THR A 795 2.39 -1.99 -30.73
C THR A 795 1.56 -3.06 -31.40
N ILE A 796 0.39 -2.67 -31.87
CA ILE A 796 -0.52 -3.55 -32.58
C ILE A 796 -0.01 -3.63 -34.03
N PRO A 797 0.36 -4.82 -34.55
CA PRO A 797 0.82 -4.96 -35.92
C PRO A 797 -0.26 -4.54 -36.94
N VAL A 798 0.18 -4.14 -38.13
CA VAL A 798 -0.71 -4.09 -39.30
C VAL A 798 -0.38 -5.25 -40.23
N VAL A 799 -1.40 -5.96 -40.70
CA VAL A 799 -1.26 -7.10 -41.61
C VAL A 799 -1.76 -6.70 -42.99
N GLY A 800 -0.97 -7.00 -44.02
CA GLY A 800 -1.39 -6.79 -45.40
C GLY A 800 -0.50 -7.51 -46.41
N LYS A 801 -0.91 -7.45 -47.66
CA LYS A 801 -0.18 -8.03 -48.79
C LYS A 801 0.85 -7.02 -49.31
N VAL A 802 2.06 -7.48 -49.63
CA VAL A 802 3.15 -6.66 -50.17
C VAL A 802 3.77 -7.38 -51.37
N LYS A 803 4.19 -6.62 -52.38
CA LYS A 803 5.01 -7.12 -53.49
C LYS A 803 6.47 -7.16 -53.06
N VAL A 804 7.07 -8.34 -53.07
CA VAL A 804 8.48 -8.53 -52.69
C VAL A 804 9.28 -9.00 -53.90
N LEU A 805 10.43 -8.38 -54.16
CA LEU A 805 11.32 -8.80 -55.24
C LEU A 805 12.17 -10.00 -54.79
N GLU A 806 11.99 -11.16 -55.44
CA GLU A 806 12.79 -12.36 -55.16
C GLU A 806 13.66 -12.76 -56.38
N GLY A 807 14.93 -12.33 -56.35
CA GLY A 807 15.94 -12.72 -57.35
C GLY A 807 15.59 -12.31 -58.79
N GLU A 808 15.94 -13.16 -59.76
CA GLU A 808 15.58 -12.96 -61.18
C GLU A 808 14.11 -13.32 -61.50
N ASN A 809 13.37 -13.86 -60.53
CA ASN A 809 12.02 -14.43 -60.73
C ASN A 809 10.89 -13.37 -60.71
N GLY A 810 11.20 -12.11 -60.43
CA GLY A 810 10.24 -11.01 -60.40
C GLY A 810 9.61 -10.79 -59.02
N GLU A 811 8.50 -10.05 -59.00
CA GLU A 811 7.74 -9.75 -57.78
C GLU A 811 6.86 -10.93 -57.38
N VAL A 812 6.93 -11.32 -56.11
CA VAL A 812 6.06 -12.33 -55.47
C VAL A 812 5.14 -11.66 -54.45
N ASP A 813 3.95 -12.23 -54.27
CA ASP A 813 3.01 -11.80 -53.25
C ASP A 813 3.40 -12.39 -51.90
N LYS A 814 3.57 -11.53 -50.89
CA LYS A 814 3.73 -11.97 -49.50
C LYS A 814 2.71 -11.30 -48.59
N TRP A 815 2.10 -12.08 -47.71
CA TRP A 815 1.36 -11.57 -46.57
C TRP A 815 2.32 -11.35 -45.41
N LEU A 816 2.42 -10.12 -44.93
CA LEU A 816 3.38 -9.74 -43.90
C LEU A 816 2.69 -8.99 -42.75
N ALA A 817 3.22 -9.17 -41.55
CA ALA A 817 2.92 -8.34 -40.41
C ALA A 817 3.98 -7.23 -40.31
N ILE A 818 3.56 -5.98 -40.45
CA ILE A 818 4.42 -4.82 -40.23
C ILE A 818 4.33 -4.44 -38.76
N ILE A 819 5.48 -4.45 -38.08
CA ILE A 819 5.58 -4.29 -36.62
C ILE A 819 6.63 -3.22 -36.33
N THR A 820 6.31 -2.33 -35.40
CA THR A 820 7.23 -1.33 -34.88
C THR A 820 7.77 -1.74 -33.52
N SER A 821 8.91 -1.19 -33.14
CA SER A 821 9.60 -1.56 -31.90
C SER A 821 8.95 -1.12 -30.61
N GLY A 822 7.85 -0.36 -30.68
CA GLY A 822 7.08 0.06 -29.52
C GLY A 822 7.86 0.86 -28.50
N TYR A 823 7.55 0.64 -27.24
CA TYR A 823 8.09 1.31 -26.06
C TYR A 823 9.48 0.78 -25.68
N ASP A 824 10.38 1.71 -25.43
CA ASP A 824 11.76 1.49 -25.03
C ASP A 824 12.11 2.43 -23.87
N GLU A 825 12.50 1.86 -22.74
CA GLU A 825 12.95 2.59 -21.54
C GLU A 825 14.32 3.26 -21.73
N ASN A 826 15.08 2.89 -22.77
CA ASN A 826 16.36 3.47 -23.10
C ASN A 826 16.21 4.46 -24.26
N ALA A 827 16.06 5.75 -23.93
CA ALA A 827 15.94 6.83 -24.91
C ALA A 827 17.13 7.00 -25.87
N ALA A 828 18.30 6.40 -25.59
CA ALA A 828 19.44 6.45 -26.50
C ALA A 828 19.25 5.55 -27.74
N ARG A 829 18.33 4.58 -27.68
CA ARG A 829 18.05 3.68 -28.80
C ARG A 829 17.03 4.31 -29.74
N THR A 830 17.32 4.19 -31.04
CA THR A 830 16.36 4.58 -32.08
C THR A 830 15.26 3.54 -32.24
N GLY A 831 14.10 4.00 -32.71
CA GLY A 831 12.97 3.17 -33.09
C GLY A 831 13.31 2.25 -34.25
N ARG A 832 12.55 1.16 -34.36
CA ARG A 832 12.70 0.18 -35.44
C ARG A 832 11.36 -0.24 -36.02
N ILE A 833 11.37 -0.60 -37.30
CA ILE A 833 10.23 -1.20 -38.00
C ILE A 833 10.70 -2.40 -38.80
N ALA A 834 9.94 -3.50 -38.74
CA ALA A 834 10.23 -4.74 -39.45
C ALA A 834 8.97 -5.27 -40.14
N ALA A 835 9.17 -6.05 -41.19
CA ALA A 835 8.12 -6.82 -41.84
C ALA A 835 8.39 -8.30 -41.56
N VAL A 836 7.40 -8.99 -41.01
CA VAL A 836 7.58 -10.34 -40.45
C VAL A 836 6.65 -11.30 -41.19
N ASN A 837 7.17 -12.44 -41.62
CA ASN A 837 6.36 -13.48 -42.24
C ASN A 837 5.62 -14.34 -41.21
N PHE A 838 4.54 -14.98 -41.66
CA PHE A 838 3.71 -15.80 -40.79
C PHE A 838 4.21 -17.22 -40.54
N PRO A 839 4.83 -17.94 -41.49
CA PRO A 839 5.21 -19.34 -41.26
C PRO A 839 6.19 -19.58 -40.11
N ASN A 840 7.12 -18.65 -39.86
CA ASN A 840 8.16 -18.82 -38.84
C ASN A 840 8.58 -17.53 -38.13
N GLY A 841 7.96 -16.39 -38.45
CA GLY A 841 8.20 -15.14 -37.74
C GLY A 841 9.56 -14.50 -38.05
N THR A 842 10.17 -14.88 -39.19
CA THR A 842 11.42 -14.26 -39.62
C THR A 842 11.16 -12.92 -40.30
N LYS A 843 12.10 -11.98 -40.10
CA LYS A 843 12.05 -10.64 -40.71
C LYS A 843 12.43 -10.71 -42.17
N GLU A 844 11.60 -10.17 -43.04
CA GLU A 844 11.83 -10.10 -44.48
C GLU A 844 12.71 -8.90 -44.85
N THR A 845 13.66 -9.11 -45.76
CA THR A 845 14.59 -8.08 -46.25
C THR A 845 13.94 -7.24 -47.36
N ILE A 846 12.90 -6.47 -46.99
CA ILE A 846 12.10 -5.67 -47.94
C ILE A 846 12.36 -4.17 -47.87
N TRP A 847 13.15 -3.72 -46.90
CA TRP A 847 13.36 -2.30 -46.67
C TRP A 847 14.66 -1.83 -47.30
N GLU A 848 14.70 -0.58 -47.78
CA GLU A 848 15.90 0.02 -48.35
C GLU A 848 16.51 1.04 -47.38
N GLU A 849 17.77 0.85 -47.00
CA GLU A 849 18.56 1.83 -46.24
C GLU A 849 19.84 2.17 -47.01
N GLY A 850 19.89 3.37 -47.59
CA GLY A 850 20.99 3.78 -48.46
C GLY A 850 20.99 2.99 -49.79
N ASN A 851 22.01 2.15 -50.00
CA ASN A 851 22.17 1.31 -51.21
C ASN A 851 22.06 -0.19 -50.88
N SER A 852 21.41 -0.56 -49.78
CA SER A 852 21.31 -1.95 -49.34
C SER A 852 19.92 -2.25 -48.81
N ASN A 853 19.48 -3.49 -49.04
CA ASN A 853 18.23 -3.97 -48.47
C ASN A 853 18.50 -4.49 -47.06
N VAL A 854 17.62 -4.14 -46.14
CA VAL A 854 17.70 -4.48 -44.71
C VAL A 854 16.39 -5.16 -44.28
N ASN A 855 16.49 -5.99 -43.24
CA ASN A 855 15.33 -6.68 -42.65
C ASN A 855 14.59 -5.83 -41.59
N GLU A 856 15.12 -4.65 -41.29
CA GLU A 856 14.61 -3.73 -40.29
C GLU A 856 15.11 -2.31 -40.58
N LEU A 857 14.23 -1.31 -40.54
CA LEU A 857 14.61 0.09 -40.67
C LEU A 857 14.75 0.74 -39.30
N ALA A 858 15.76 1.60 -39.17
CA ALA A 858 15.93 2.46 -38.01
C ALA A 858 15.32 3.85 -38.24
N THR A 859 14.68 4.40 -37.21
CA THR A 859 14.35 5.82 -37.20
C THR A 859 15.63 6.65 -37.02
N GLN A 860 15.54 7.95 -37.34
CA GLN A 860 16.65 8.87 -37.13
C GLN A 860 16.94 9.04 -35.64
N ALA A 861 18.23 9.21 -35.30
CA ALA A 861 18.64 9.55 -33.95
C ALA A 861 18.06 10.92 -33.55
N ARG A 862 17.48 10.99 -32.35
CA ARG A 862 16.91 12.23 -31.81
C ARG A 862 17.94 13.00 -30.98
N ALA A 863 17.85 14.33 -31.06
CA ALA A 863 18.52 15.24 -30.13
C ALA A 863 17.48 15.71 -29.09
N GLY A 864 17.44 15.10 -27.89
CA GLY A 864 16.48 15.46 -26.85
C GLY A 864 16.78 14.80 -25.50
N THR A 865 16.11 15.29 -24.44
CA THR A 865 16.27 14.86 -23.03
C THR A 865 15.13 13.94 -22.56
N ASN A 866 14.37 13.31 -23.46
CA ASN A 866 13.32 12.37 -23.07
C ASN A 866 13.96 11.14 -22.41
N LEU A 867 13.31 10.62 -21.37
CA LEU A 867 13.78 9.44 -20.63
C LEU A 867 13.46 8.12 -21.34
N TYR A 868 12.53 8.12 -22.29
CA TYR A 868 12.08 6.95 -23.04
C TYR A 868 11.92 7.26 -24.54
N TYR A 869 11.88 6.22 -25.37
CA TYR A 869 11.55 6.30 -26.80
C TYR A 869 10.33 5.41 -27.09
N THR A 870 9.41 5.88 -27.93
CA THR A 870 8.31 5.02 -28.39
C THR A 870 7.97 5.24 -29.86
N LEU A 871 7.74 4.14 -30.56
CA LEU A 871 7.01 4.13 -31.83
C LEU A 871 5.57 3.73 -31.59
N THR A 872 4.66 4.43 -32.27
CA THR A 872 3.24 4.07 -32.31
C THR A 872 3.01 2.83 -33.17
N SER A 873 1.81 2.25 -33.04
CA SER A 873 1.37 1.16 -33.90
C SER A 873 1.32 1.63 -35.36
N PRO A 874 1.84 0.84 -36.32
CA PRO A 874 1.86 1.22 -37.73
C PRO A 874 0.45 1.27 -38.32
N VAL A 875 0.26 2.19 -39.26
CA VAL A 875 -0.94 2.27 -40.11
C VAL A 875 -0.52 1.99 -41.54
N GLY A 876 -1.06 0.92 -42.11
CA GLY A 876 -0.89 0.58 -43.52
C GLY A 876 -1.97 1.24 -44.39
N VAL A 877 -1.55 1.78 -45.53
CA VAL A 877 -2.42 2.42 -46.52
C VAL A 877 -2.22 1.75 -47.88
N ASP A 878 -3.34 1.27 -48.41
CA ASP A 878 -3.52 0.91 -49.82
C ASP A 878 -4.06 2.16 -50.53
N SER A 879 -3.22 2.78 -51.33
CA SER A 879 -3.43 4.12 -51.90
C SER A 879 -4.11 4.10 -53.27
N ASP A 880 -3.96 3.00 -54.01
CA ASP A 880 -4.57 2.80 -55.33
C ASP A 880 -5.69 1.74 -55.35
N ASN A 881 -5.99 1.17 -54.18
CA ASN A 881 -7.06 0.21 -53.92
C ASN A 881 -6.85 -1.12 -54.67
N ASP A 882 -5.59 -1.53 -54.83
CA ASP A 882 -5.18 -2.80 -55.43
C ASP A 882 -5.00 -3.94 -54.39
N ARG A 883 -5.17 -3.63 -53.10
CA ARG A 883 -5.07 -4.49 -51.90
C ARG A 883 -3.65 -4.80 -51.44
N TYR A 884 -2.65 -4.11 -51.96
CA TYR A 884 -1.30 -4.14 -51.45
C TYR A 884 -1.07 -2.94 -50.53
N LEU A 885 -0.20 -3.12 -49.54
CA LEU A 885 0.24 -2.01 -48.70
C LEU A 885 1.26 -1.18 -49.48
N ASP A 886 0.92 0.07 -49.77
CA ASP A 886 1.79 1.02 -50.47
C ASP A 886 2.61 1.88 -49.51
N LEU A 887 1.96 2.32 -48.42
CA LEU A 887 2.52 3.27 -47.48
C LEU A 887 2.31 2.78 -46.06
N ILE A 888 3.33 2.92 -45.23
CA ILE A 888 3.25 2.71 -43.79
C ILE A 888 3.52 4.02 -43.08
N TYR A 889 2.58 4.43 -42.22
CA TYR A 889 2.73 5.59 -41.35
C TYR A 889 2.97 5.15 -39.92
N VAL A 890 3.98 5.75 -39.29
CA VAL A 890 4.32 5.57 -37.87
C VAL A 890 4.64 6.94 -37.27
N GLY A 891 4.12 7.19 -36.08
CA GLY A 891 4.52 8.33 -35.25
C GLY A 891 5.60 7.92 -34.23
N ASP A 892 6.50 8.85 -33.92
CA ASP A 892 7.44 8.76 -32.80
C ASP A 892 7.20 9.89 -31.77
N THR A 893 7.76 9.76 -30.56
CA THR A 893 7.58 10.74 -29.47
C THR A 893 8.85 11.43 -29.04
#